data_AF-A0A9P5HQ09-F1
#
_entry.id   AF-A0A9P5HQ09-F1
#
_cell.length_a   1.000
_cell.length_b   1.000
_cell.length_c   1.000
_cell.angle_alpha   90.00
_cell.angle_beta   90.00
_cell.angle_gamma   90.00
#
_symmetry.space_group_name_H-M   'P 1'
#
loop_
_entity.id
_entity.type
_entity.pdbx_description
1 polymer ?
#
loop_
_entity_poly.entity_id
_entity_poly.type
_entity_poly.pdbx_seq_one_letter_code
_entity_poly.pdbx_strand_id
1 'polypeptide(L)'
;MSSIRPFSCSECSQTFTRNENLERHRRSRHGDDSRRPFECLYCQTRFSRRDVCKRHTRRCSGRIGRPPTSADRVDGDQGIDNAASPPTPPIPSFSPLALTDVIIVDPTLSAENGTSPVDVLKGPSPSEHASSTPSWEDPGTQSAQIAAYFEYFHPSFPLLHRPTIGDDTPRLLRNIITAIGSLYTAQSLSEEDAITCVQWSQGLWDAGRKELSRLVGTDWRELRRTWIMQAWILHIIYGAYMGGAARYGKAKVMLRSLVDVRIASVAALPMIGSNTNKPVQAAQDLGLLKQTVATSVSRVWIKAGAEASQSGDAQALHNSWMMYVNEESMKLSMYTLLFLDFHILAPCNVRPLISPIELDWELPLPRSLWESDTALLWLDSLKGEFQFASLLELDESLGFPCPASRSLTLATQSIMSEVASPSLLAALAASPIATLFVLTNIDSFVRDLTRCYYQFPPGLADPSAFHIFTQSQNKQISAALRHILGVTSKRDINCDETDRPIWTTIERMALSVKIALYKPDDLLIGGIVDSSIVAGLATATHLTLGLYAGARRGQQCMSRPISGDDAILVILDEAIEALTSIRTTDRQAALHEAPWSMVASYRILLAIWRSLRWAAGEVRTRQLSQTHIHRRFEASVVIFNSIMEVLWPQQEQEIGNNKGGLLCLPDEGETYFTKSVLWFWKERNVWAVGSCMATVLDEAISVGY
;
A
#
# COMPACT_ATOMS: atom_id res chain seq x y z
N MET A 1 -4.07 -14.56 38.01
CA MET A 1 -4.08 -15.95 38.54
C MET A 1 -2.93 -16.73 37.92
N SER A 2 -2.02 -17.28 38.72
CA SER A 2 -0.88 -18.07 38.24
C SER A 2 -1.35 -19.28 37.43
N SER A 3 -0.81 -19.45 36.21
CA SER A 3 -0.97 -20.67 35.42
C SER A 3 -0.27 -21.82 36.15
N ILE A 4 -1.03 -22.58 36.91
CA ILE A 4 -0.54 -23.83 37.51
C ILE A 4 -0.25 -24.77 36.32
N ARG A 5 1.01 -25.23 36.22
CA ARG A 5 1.46 -26.23 35.25
C ARG A 5 1.83 -27.50 36.01
N PRO A 6 0.85 -28.31 36.41
CA PRO A 6 1.07 -29.39 37.37
C PRO A 6 1.76 -30.61 36.74
N PHE A 7 1.95 -30.64 35.41
CA PHE A 7 2.50 -31.79 34.71
C PHE A 7 3.92 -31.52 34.23
N SER A 8 4.93 -31.96 34.99
CA SER A 8 6.35 -31.84 34.66
C SER A 8 6.87 -33.07 33.91
N CYS A 9 7.79 -32.87 32.98
CA CYS A 9 8.52 -33.97 32.35
C CYS A 9 9.58 -34.51 33.31
N SER A 10 9.65 -35.82 33.48
CA SER A 10 10.69 -36.48 34.29
C SER A 10 12.06 -36.50 33.59
N GLU A 11 12.08 -36.26 32.28
CA GLU A 11 13.26 -36.39 31.42
C GLU A 11 13.83 -35.03 30.98
N CYS A 12 13.10 -33.94 31.21
CA CYS A 12 13.60 -32.57 31.04
C CYS A 12 12.81 -31.54 31.88
N SER A 13 13.31 -30.32 32.03
CA SER A 13 12.73 -29.27 32.88
C SER A 13 11.45 -28.59 32.33
N GLN A 14 10.74 -29.21 31.38
CA GLN A 14 9.53 -28.63 30.78
C GLN A 14 8.28 -28.99 31.58
N THR A 15 7.41 -28.00 31.77
CA THR A 15 6.14 -28.15 32.49
C THR A 15 4.96 -27.79 31.59
N PHE A 16 3.88 -28.55 31.74
CA PHE A 16 2.70 -28.50 30.89
C PHE A 16 1.44 -28.29 31.73
N THR A 17 0.47 -27.61 31.13
CA THR A 17 -0.84 -27.35 31.74
C THR A 17 -1.77 -28.56 31.70
N ARG A 18 -1.48 -29.57 30.87
CA ARG A 18 -2.28 -30.79 30.71
C ARG A 18 -1.39 -32.01 30.51
N ASN A 19 -1.80 -33.16 31.03
CA ASN A 19 -1.08 -34.43 30.92
C ASN A 19 -0.88 -34.87 29.45
N GLU A 20 -1.90 -34.67 28.61
CA GLU A 20 -1.81 -34.95 27.16
C GLU A 20 -0.64 -34.23 26.46
N ASN A 21 -0.33 -33.00 26.90
CA ASN A 21 0.75 -32.21 26.33
C ASN A 21 2.13 -32.71 26.82
N LEU A 22 2.21 -33.12 28.09
CA LEU A 22 3.39 -33.75 28.67
C LEU A 22 3.71 -35.07 27.96
N GLU A 23 2.73 -35.94 27.80
CA GLU A 23 2.93 -37.26 27.19
C GLU A 23 3.29 -37.12 25.70
N ARG A 24 2.72 -36.14 24.99
CA ARG A 24 3.13 -35.79 23.62
C ARG A 24 4.57 -35.28 23.55
N HIS A 25 4.95 -34.41 24.49
CA HIS A 25 6.31 -33.90 24.58
C HIS A 25 7.30 -35.06 24.79
N ARG A 26 7.03 -35.95 25.76
CA ARG A 26 7.84 -37.13 26.07
C ARG A 26 8.06 -38.01 24.85
N ARG A 27 6.97 -38.38 24.14
CA ARG A 27 7.07 -39.20 22.91
C ARG A 27 7.87 -38.55 21.79
N SER A 28 7.81 -37.22 21.67
CA SER A 28 8.46 -36.49 20.57
C SER A 28 9.93 -36.14 20.81
N ARG A 29 10.34 -36.05 22.08
CA ARG A 29 11.68 -35.61 22.47
C ARG A 29 12.53 -36.73 23.07
N HIS A 30 11.90 -37.70 23.69
CA HIS A 30 12.55 -38.80 24.40
C HIS A 30 12.08 -40.20 23.96
N GLY A 31 11.15 -40.28 23.00
CA GLY A 31 10.76 -41.56 22.40
C GLY A 31 11.81 -42.07 21.41
N ASP A 32 12.03 -43.38 21.40
CA ASP A 32 12.88 -44.07 20.43
C ASP A 32 12.33 -43.92 18.98
N ASP A 33 13.24 -43.94 17.99
CA ASP A 33 13.01 -43.58 16.59
C ASP A 33 12.01 -44.51 15.88
N SER A 34 11.70 -45.65 16.49
CA SER A 34 10.63 -46.60 16.14
C SER A 34 9.21 -46.03 16.25
N ARG A 35 9.02 -44.84 16.84
CA ARG A 35 7.70 -44.18 17.02
C ARG A 35 7.32 -43.18 15.93
N ARG A 36 7.91 -43.28 14.73
CA ARG A 36 7.56 -42.44 13.57
C ARG A 36 6.76 -43.21 12.50
N PRO A 37 5.50 -43.61 12.77
CA PRO A 37 4.72 -44.41 11.83
C PRO A 37 4.22 -43.61 10.62
N PHE A 38 4.39 -42.28 10.60
CA PHE A 38 3.84 -41.43 9.54
C PHE A 38 4.93 -41.01 8.56
N GLU A 39 4.95 -41.61 7.37
CA GLU A 39 5.94 -41.33 6.34
C GLU A 39 5.37 -40.39 5.26
N CYS A 40 6.18 -39.44 4.80
CA CYS A 40 5.81 -38.60 3.65
C CYS A 40 5.93 -39.38 2.35
N LEU A 41 4.84 -39.46 1.60
CA LEU A 41 4.79 -40.16 0.30
C LEU A 41 5.71 -39.55 -0.78
N TYR A 42 6.16 -38.30 -0.62
CA TYR A 42 6.98 -37.60 -1.63
C TYR A 42 8.48 -37.57 -1.33
N CYS A 43 8.89 -37.71 -0.06
CA CYS A 43 10.31 -37.62 0.32
C CYS A 43 10.73 -38.66 1.36
N GLN A 44 9.83 -39.59 1.74
CA GLN A 44 10.07 -40.69 2.67
C GLN A 44 10.52 -40.26 4.09
N THR A 45 10.44 -38.97 4.41
CA THR A 45 10.69 -38.47 5.76
C THR A 45 9.64 -39.02 6.73
N ARG A 46 10.09 -39.66 7.82
CA ARG A 46 9.23 -40.20 8.88
C ARG A 46 8.98 -39.19 10.01
N PHE A 47 7.74 -39.12 10.47
CA PHE A 47 7.24 -38.25 11.52
C PHE A 47 6.55 -39.05 12.63
N SER A 48 6.72 -38.61 13.88
CA SER A 48 6.04 -39.17 15.05
C SER A 48 4.55 -38.81 15.16
N ARG A 49 4.08 -37.89 14.32
CA ARG A 49 2.70 -37.39 14.35
C ARG A 49 2.10 -37.19 12.96
N ARG A 50 0.85 -37.63 12.80
CA ARG A 50 0.08 -37.55 11.54
C ARG A 50 -0.15 -36.12 11.07
N ASP A 51 -0.43 -35.19 11.98
CA ASP A 51 -0.70 -33.78 11.64
C ASP A 51 0.54 -33.06 11.11
N VAL A 52 1.72 -33.39 11.67
CA VAL A 52 3.01 -32.88 11.20
C VAL A 52 3.34 -33.45 9.81
N CYS A 53 3.13 -34.77 9.62
CA CYS A 53 3.29 -35.41 8.32
C CYS A 53 2.34 -34.81 7.26
N LYS A 54 1.07 -34.55 7.59
CA LYS A 54 0.10 -33.92 6.68
C LYS A 54 0.53 -32.50 6.28
N ARG A 55 0.99 -31.69 7.23
CA ARG A 55 1.48 -30.33 6.94
C ARG A 55 2.74 -30.35 6.07
N HIS A 56 3.65 -31.27 6.36
CA HIS A 56 4.84 -31.48 5.55
C HIS A 56 4.48 -31.93 4.13
N THR A 57 3.57 -32.91 4.00
CA THR A 57 3.12 -33.46 2.71
C THR A 57 2.50 -32.38 1.83
N ARG A 58 1.63 -31.51 2.38
CA ARG A 58 1.06 -30.36 1.65
C ARG A 58 2.11 -29.38 1.12
N ARG A 59 3.23 -29.23 1.84
CA ARG A 59 4.34 -28.37 1.41
C ARG A 59 5.29 -29.08 0.45
N CYS A 60 5.39 -30.40 0.54
CA CYS A 60 6.27 -31.24 -0.26
C CYS A 60 5.69 -31.52 -1.66
N SER A 61 4.37 -31.69 -1.78
CA SER A 61 3.66 -31.89 -3.06
C SER A 61 3.80 -30.73 -4.05
N GLY A 62 4.19 -29.54 -3.58
CA GLY A 62 4.45 -28.37 -4.43
C GLY A 62 5.90 -28.21 -4.91
N ARG A 63 6.81 -29.14 -4.58
CA ARG A 63 8.24 -29.03 -4.92
C ARG A 63 8.85 -30.22 -5.66
N ILE A 64 8.14 -31.35 -5.80
CA ILE A 64 8.65 -32.55 -6.48
C ILE A 64 7.52 -33.13 -7.34
N GLY A 65 7.77 -33.25 -8.66
CA GLY A 65 6.83 -33.81 -9.64
C GLY A 65 6.56 -35.30 -9.42
N ARG A 66 5.27 -35.65 -9.55
CA ARG A 66 4.57 -36.96 -9.60
C ARG A 66 5.38 -38.25 -9.35
N PRO A 67 4.99 -39.10 -8.36
CA PRO A 67 5.38 -40.52 -8.32
C PRO A 67 4.27 -41.45 -8.88
N PRO A 68 4.60 -42.72 -9.19
CA PRO A 68 3.73 -43.62 -9.96
C PRO A 68 2.64 -44.27 -9.10
N THR A 69 1.53 -44.57 -9.76
CA THR A 69 0.39 -45.36 -9.26
C THR A 69 0.74 -46.83 -9.11
N SER A 70 0.41 -47.44 -7.98
CA SER A 70 -0.06 -48.83 -7.91
C SER A 70 -0.82 -49.09 -6.62
N ALA A 71 -1.84 -49.94 -6.75
CA ALA A 71 -2.77 -50.37 -5.73
C ALA A 71 -2.17 -51.47 -4.83
N ASP A 72 -2.94 -51.78 -3.78
CA ASP A 72 -2.93 -52.93 -2.90
C ASP A 72 -2.27 -52.81 -1.50
N ARG A 73 -3.13 -53.13 -0.52
CA ARG A 73 -2.92 -53.65 0.85
C ARG A 73 -2.82 -52.63 1.99
N VAL A 74 -3.42 -52.83 3.16
CA VAL A 74 -4.43 -53.78 3.71
C VAL A 74 -4.89 -53.13 5.03
N ASP A 75 -6.16 -53.36 5.40
CA ASP A 75 -6.78 -53.01 6.67
C ASP A 75 -6.01 -53.49 7.92
N GLY A 76 -6.22 -52.77 9.02
CA GLY A 76 -5.71 -53.12 10.35
C GLY A 76 -6.47 -52.36 11.42
N ASP A 77 -7.76 -52.68 11.54
CA ASP A 77 -8.63 -52.36 12.66
C ASP A 77 -8.16 -53.07 13.94
N GLN A 78 -8.27 -52.39 15.08
CA GLN A 78 -8.39 -52.98 16.42
C GLN A 78 -8.91 -51.91 17.37
N GLY A 79 -10.23 -51.94 17.58
CA GLY A 79 -10.91 -51.27 18.67
C GLY A 79 -10.68 -51.95 20.02
N ILE A 80 -10.87 -51.17 21.08
CA ILE A 80 -11.30 -51.65 22.40
C ILE A 80 -12.29 -50.62 22.95
N ASP A 81 -13.46 -51.13 23.33
CA ASP A 81 -14.66 -50.41 23.74
C ASP A 81 -14.68 -49.94 25.21
N ASN A 82 -15.65 -49.05 25.45
CA ASN A 82 -16.49 -48.85 26.65
C ASN A 82 -16.08 -47.82 27.71
N ALA A 83 -16.89 -46.74 27.81
CA ALA A 83 -17.92 -46.61 28.84
C ALA A 83 -18.81 -45.35 28.63
N ALA A 84 -20.09 -45.49 28.97
CA ALA A 84 -21.22 -44.62 28.64
C ALA A 84 -21.34 -43.32 29.48
N SER A 85 -21.99 -42.30 28.90
CA SER A 85 -22.61 -41.15 29.60
C SER A 85 -23.75 -40.54 28.73
N PRO A 86 -24.80 -39.93 29.33
CA PRO A 86 -26.13 -39.75 28.74
C PRO A 86 -26.26 -38.55 27.77
N PRO A 87 -27.37 -38.43 27.00
CA PRO A 87 -27.42 -37.58 25.81
C PRO A 87 -27.72 -36.12 26.14
N THR A 88 -26.87 -35.21 25.64
CA THR A 88 -27.14 -33.77 25.56
C THR A 88 -27.76 -33.45 24.19
N PRO A 89 -28.73 -32.51 24.10
CA PRO A 89 -29.42 -32.18 22.85
C PRO A 89 -28.47 -31.52 21.84
N PRO A 90 -28.78 -31.57 20.53
CA PRO A 90 -27.82 -31.22 19.49
C PRO A 90 -27.57 -29.71 19.45
N ILE A 91 -26.32 -29.32 19.67
CA ILE A 91 -25.79 -28.00 19.32
C ILE A 91 -25.28 -28.12 17.88
N PRO A 92 -25.68 -27.24 16.94
CA PRO A 92 -25.24 -27.33 15.56
C PRO A 92 -23.73 -27.10 15.46
N SER A 93 -23.01 -28.14 15.04
CA SER A 93 -21.58 -28.09 14.75
C SER A 93 -21.33 -27.40 13.40
N PHE A 94 -21.17 -26.08 13.39
CA PHE A 94 -20.54 -25.43 12.25
C PHE A 94 -19.01 -25.51 12.40
N SER A 95 -18.38 -26.27 11.51
CA SER A 95 -16.92 -26.38 11.42
C SER A 95 -16.33 -25.05 10.91
N PRO A 96 -15.24 -24.51 11.49
CA PRO A 96 -14.63 -23.25 11.09
C PRO A 96 -13.67 -23.42 9.89
N LEU A 97 -14.12 -24.10 8.83
CA LEU A 97 -13.37 -24.33 7.60
C LEU A 97 -14.23 -23.89 6.41
N ALA A 98 -14.32 -22.58 6.19
CA ALA A 98 -14.89 -22.00 4.97
C ALA A 98 -14.46 -20.53 4.76
N LEU A 99 -13.25 -20.15 5.19
CA LEU A 99 -12.73 -18.78 5.00
C LEU A 99 -11.45 -18.73 4.16
N THR A 100 -10.99 -19.89 3.68
CA THR A 100 -9.82 -19.98 2.77
C THR A 100 -10.17 -20.60 1.42
N ASP A 101 -11.34 -21.23 1.29
CA ASP A 101 -11.77 -21.93 0.07
C ASP A 101 -12.78 -21.13 -0.78
N VAL A 102 -13.13 -19.89 -0.38
CA VAL A 102 -14.08 -19.05 -1.14
C VAL A 102 -13.38 -17.98 -2.01
N ILE A 103 -12.05 -17.83 -1.91
CA ILE A 103 -11.29 -16.84 -2.70
C ILE A 103 -10.40 -17.47 -3.78
N ILE A 104 -10.38 -18.80 -3.92
CA ILE A 104 -9.59 -19.48 -4.96
C ILE A 104 -10.54 -20.17 -5.94
N VAL A 105 -11.05 -19.41 -6.90
CA VAL A 105 -11.40 -19.98 -8.20
C VAL A 105 -10.23 -19.67 -9.13
N ASP A 106 -9.35 -20.66 -9.31
CA ASP A 106 -8.36 -20.69 -10.38
C ASP A 106 -9.08 -21.19 -11.66
N PRO A 107 -9.20 -20.40 -12.74
CA PRO A 107 -10.00 -20.77 -13.91
C PRO A 107 -9.21 -21.68 -14.87
N THR A 108 -8.43 -22.62 -14.35
CA THR A 108 -7.85 -23.70 -15.17
C THR A 108 -7.86 -25.01 -14.39
N LEU A 109 -8.59 -26.00 -14.95
CA LEU A 109 -8.71 -27.42 -14.55
C LEU A 109 -10.09 -27.81 -13.99
N SER A 110 -11.02 -28.18 -14.88
CA SER A 110 -11.54 -29.55 -15.04
C SER A 110 -12.87 -29.51 -15.79
N ALA A 111 -12.88 -30.09 -16.99
CA ALA A 111 -14.10 -30.43 -17.69
C ALA A 111 -14.82 -31.56 -16.94
N GLU A 112 -16.12 -31.41 -16.69
CA GLU A 112 -17.17 -32.40 -16.99
C GLU A 112 -18.54 -31.88 -16.52
N ASN A 113 -19.43 -31.70 -17.52
CA ASN A 113 -20.89 -31.68 -17.49
C ASN A 113 -21.64 -31.13 -16.26
N GLY A 114 -22.18 -29.92 -16.42
CA GLY A 114 -23.27 -29.39 -15.60
C GLY A 114 -23.41 -27.88 -15.76
N THR A 115 -24.50 -27.44 -16.38
CA THR A 115 -24.84 -26.04 -16.71
C THR A 115 -24.74 -25.10 -15.49
N SER A 116 -23.96 -24.03 -15.63
CA SER A 116 -23.67 -22.99 -14.62
C SER A 116 -23.73 -21.59 -15.27
N PRO A 117 -24.18 -20.54 -14.55
CA PRO A 117 -24.49 -19.23 -15.12
C PRO A 117 -23.22 -18.38 -15.31
N VAL A 118 -22.62 -18.47 -16.49
CA VAL A 118 -21.57 -17.57 -16.98
C VAL A 118 -21.89 -17.23 -18.44
N ASP A 119 -22.77 -16.25 -18.64
CA ASP A 119 -23.19 -15.81 -19.98
C ASP A 119 -23.28 -14.26 -20.11
N VAL A 120 -22.47 -13.49 -19.36
CA VAL A 120 -22.45 -12.01 -19.50
C VAL A 120 -21.18 -11.45 -20.13
N LEU A 121 -20.14 -12.24 -20.42
CA LEU A 121 -18.95 -11.75 -21.17
C LEU A 121 -18.38 -12.80 -22.14
N LYS A 122 -19.23 -13.30 -23.05
CA LYS A 122 -18.76 -13.87 -24.32
C LYS A 122 -19.38 -13.05 -25.46
N GLY A 123 -18.56 -12.21 -26.09
CA GLY A 123 -18.93 -11.60 -27.36
C GLY A 123 -19.18 -12.66 -28.44
N PRO A 124 -19.96 -12.36 -29.48
CA PRO A 124 -20.26 -13.31 -30.54
C PRO A 124 -18.99 -13.69 -31.31
N SER A 125 -18.90 -14.96 -31.71
CA SER A 125 -17.87 -15.46 -32.62
C SER A 125 -17.88 -14.69 -33.95
N PRO A 126 -16.71 -14.38 -34.55
CA PRO A 126 -16.64 -13.50 -35.71
C PRO A 126 -17.23 -14.19 -36.95
N SER A 127 -18.40 -13.73 -37.38
CA SER A 127 -18.80 -13.81 -38.78
C SER A 127 -18.03 -12.76 -39.56
N GLU A 128 -17.43 -13.17 -40.67
CA GLU A 128 -16.61 -12.39 -41.60
C GLU A 128 -17.27 -11.07 -42.03
N HIS A 129 -17.00 -9.98 -41.31
CA HIS A 129 -17.11 -8.64 -41.85
C HIS A 129 -15.90 -7.83 -41.43
N ALA A 130 -15.08 -7.47 -42.42
CA ALA A 130 -13.92 -6.63 -42.29
C ALA A 130 -14.34 -5.24 -41.80
N SER A 131 -14.06 -4.95 -40.52
CA SER A 131 -13.93 -3.60 -39.99
C SER A 131 -12.57 -3.51 -39.29
N SER A 132 -11.86 -2.43 -39.59
CA SER A 132 -10.49 -2.13 -39.19
C SER A 132 -10.21 -2.36 -37.70
N THR A 133 -9.39 -3.36 -37.36
CA THR A 133 -8.74 -3.44 -36.05
C THR A 133 -7.91 -2.19 -35.80
N PRO A 134 -8.11 -1.45 -34.70
CA PRO A 134 -7.26 -0.32 -34.35
C PRO A 134 -5.82 -0.79 -34.14
N SER A 135 -4.87 -0.28 -34.92
CA SER A 135 -3.45 -0.54 -34.72
C SER A 135 -2.95 0.37 -33.60
N TRP A 136 -3.06 -0.09 -32.34
CA TRP A 136 -2.51 0.60 -31.16
C TRP A 136 -0.98 0.82 -31.23
N GLU A 137 -0.33 0.18 -32.20
CA GLU A 137 1.10 0.30 -32.51
C GLU A 137 1.43 1.44 -33.48
N ASP A 138 0.44 2.16 -34.00
CA ASP A 138 0.67 3.29 -34.90
C ASP A 138 1.48 4.41 -34.18
N PRO A 139 2.52 4.98 -34.83
CA PRO A 139 3.35 6.01 -34.23
C PRO A 139 2.57 7.24 -33.72
N GLY A 140 1.48 7.62 -34.40
CA GLY A 140 0.62 8.73 -33.97
C GLY A 140 -0.10 8.40 -32.66
N THR A 141 -0.62 7.18 -32.55
CA THR A 141 -1.28 6.69 -31.32
C THR A 141 -0.30 6.57 -30.16
N GLN A 142 0.91 6.04 -30.37
CA GLN A 142 1.92 5.95 -29.32
C GLN A 142 2.37 7.34 -28.83
N SER A 143 2.46 8.32 -29.72
CA SER A 143 2.80 9.70 -29.36
C SER A 143 1.73 10.34 -28.49
N ALA A 144 0.45 10.11 -28.81
CA ALA A 144 -0.68 10.57 -27.97
C ALA A 144 -0.67 9.91 -26.58
N GLN A 145 -0.35 8.62 -26.49
CA GLN A 145 -0.26 7.90 -25.22
C GLN A 145 0.91 8.43 -24.37
N ILE A 146 2.08 8.70 -24.96
CA ILE A 146 3.21 9.31 -24.26
C ILE A 146 2.84 10.71 -23.75
N ALA A 147 2.14 11.51 -24.57
CA ALA A 147 1.64 12.81 -24.13
C ALA A 147 0.69 12.69 -22.94
N ALA A 148 -0.25 11.73 -22.97
CA ALA A 148 -1.18 11.48 -21.88
C ALA A 148 -0.49 11.06 -20.57
N TYR A 149 0.60 10.29 -20.62
CA TYR A 149 1.42 10.00 -19.43
C TYR A 149 1.92 11.30 -18.78
N PHE A 150 2.47 12.20 -19.59
CA PHE A 150 3.06 13.45 -19.14
C PHE A 150 2.04 14.51 -18.74
N GLU A 151 0.83 14.44 -19.28
CA GLU A 151 -0.28 15.32 -18.93
C GLU A 151 -0.94 14.89 -17.61
N TYR A 152 -1.20 13.58 -17.43
CA TYR A 152 -2.04 13.13 -16.32
C TYR A 152 -1.26 12.47 -15.18
N PHE A 153 -0.35 11.53 -15.45
CA PHE A 153 0.35 10.78 -14.41
C PHE A 153 1.56 11.53 -13.84
N HIS A 154 2.38 12.09 -14.73
CA HIS A 154 3.65 12.71 -14.37
C HIS A 154 3.53 13.89 -13.39
N PRO A 155 2.53 14.80 -13.48
CA PRO A 155 2.38 15.88 -12.49
C PRO A 155 2.13 15.40 -11.07
N SER A 156 1.50 14.24 -10.92
CA SER A 156 1.15 13.65 -9.63
C SER A 156 2.29 12.82 -9.05
N PHE A 157 3.20 12.38 -9.90
CA PHE A 157 4.36 11.59 -9.50
C PHE A 157 5.52 11.73 -10.50
N PRO A 158 6.29 12.82 -10.40
CA PRO A 158 7.38 13.10 -11.33
C PRO A 158 8.54 12.10 -11.13
N LEU A 159 8.71 11.20 -12.11
CA LEU A 159 9.80 10.21 -12.11
C LEU A 159 10.72 10.35 -13.34
N LEU A 160 10.21 10.89 -14.45
CA LEU A 160 10.94 11.02 -15.71
C LEU A 160 11.20 12.49 -16.07
N HIS A 161 12.43 12.80 -16.45
CA HIS A 161 12.76 14.16 -16.90
C HIS A 161 12.21 14.39 -18.32
N ARG A 162 11.14 15.18 -18.45
CA ARG A 162 10.42 15.40 -19.72
C ARG A 162 11.34 15.76 -20.89
N PRO A 163 12.30 16.71 -20.77
CA PRO A 163 13.21 17.06 -21.87
C PRO A 163 14.13 15.92 -22.34
N THR A 164 14.33 14.86 -21.54
CA THR A 164 15.13 13.69 -21.97
C THR A 164 14.34 12.66 -22.76
N ILE A 165 13.01 12.79 -22.84
CA ILE A 165 12.16 11.84 -23.56
C ILE A 165 11.88 12.35 -24.96
N GLY A 166 12.45 11.67 -25.95
CA GLY A 166 12.25 11.93 -27.38
C GLY A 166 12.51 10.68 -28.22
N ASP A 167 12.97 10.87 -29.46
CA ASP A 167 13.20 9.78 -30.40
C ASP A 167 14.30 8.79 -29.96
N ASP A 168 15.26 9.26 -29.16
CA ASP A 168 16.34 8.42 -28.62
C ASP A 168 15.94 7.62 -27.36
N THR A 169 14.69 7.77 -26.89
CA THR A 169 14.22 7.09 -25.67
C THR A 169 14.34 5.58 -25.83
N PRO A 170 15.03 4.87 -24.91
CA PRO A 170 15.17 3.42 -24.96
C PRO A 170 13.81 2.73 -25.06
N ARG A 171 13.70 1.76 -25.98
CA ARG A 171 12.43 1.07 -26.29
C ARG A 171 11.70 0.54 -25.05
N LEU A 172 12.43 -0.05 -24.09
CA LEU A 172 11.81 -0.57 -22.86
C LEU A 172 11.18 0.51 -21.99
N LEU A 173 11.83 1.67 -21.89
CA LEU A 173 11.29 2.82 -21.16
C LEU A 173 10.11 3.42 -21.92
N ARG A 174 10.23 3.60 -23.24
CA ARG A 174 9.13 4.08 -24.09
C ARG A 174 7.89 3.19 -23.94
N ASN A 175 8.05 1.88 -24.05
CA ASN A 175 6.96 0.92 -23.96
C ASN A 175 6.17 1.02 -22.65
N ILE A 176 6.84 1.21 -21.51
CA ILE A 176 6.12 1.33 -20.23
C ILE A 176 5.45 2.69 -20.05
N ILE A 177 6.05 3.77 -20.57
CA ILE A 177 5.41 5.10 -20.62
C ILE A 177 4.14 5.01 -21.47
N THR A 178 4.24 4.41 -22.65
CA THR A 178 3.12 4.17 -23.55
C THR A 178 2.04 3.30 -22.89
N ALA A 179 2.43 2.23 -22.19
CA ALA A 179 1.48 1.37 -21.49
C ALA A 179 0.71 2.11 -20.40
N ILE A 180 1.37 2.95 -19.59
CA ILE A 180 0.70 3.77 -18.56
C ILE A 180 -0.17 4.85 -19.23
N GLY A 181 0.36 5.55 -20.24
CA GLY A 181 -0.36 6.57 -21.00
C GLY A 181 -1.64 6.06 -21.67
N SER A 182 -1.63 4.80 -22.13
CA SER A 182 -2.79 4.15 -22.73
C SER A 182 -4.00 4.06 -21.79
N LEU A 183 -3.77 3.98 -20.47
CA LEU A 183 -4.83 3.93 -19.45
C LEU A 183 -5.64 5.22 -19.40
N TYR A 184 -4.97 6.34 -19.67
CA TYR A 184 -5.57 7.67 -19.71
C TYR A 184 -6.28 7.90 -21.03
N THR A 185 -5.65 7.55 -22.16
CA THR A 185 -6.30 7.68 -23.47
C THR A 185 -7.52 6.76 -23.59
N ALA A 186 -7.55 5.63 -22.89
CA ALA A 186 -8.70 4.72 -22.88
C ALA A 186 -9.98 5.37 -22.30
N GLN A 187 -9.86 6.44 -21.51
CA GLN A 187 -11.01 7.10 -20.89
C GLN A 187 -11.88 7.89 -21.86
N SER A 188 -11.37 8.21 -23.05
CA SER A 188 -12.10 8.89 -24.11
C SER A 188 -12.60 7.96 -25.22
N LEU A 189 -12.29 6.65 -25.11
CA LEU A 189 -12.68 5.64 -26.10
C LEU A 189 -14.06 5.03 -25.81
N SER A 190 -14.59 4.29 -26.80
CA SER A 190 -15.73 3.40 -26.59
C SER A 190 -15.36 2.28 -25.60
N GLU A 191 -16.34 1.65 -24.96
CA GLU A 191 -16.07 0.57 -23.99
C GLU A 191 -15.31 -0.61 -24.60
N GLU A 192 -15.66 -1.01 -25.83
CA GLU A 192 -14.98 -2.09 -26.56
C GLU A 192 -13.52 -1.73 -26.90
N ASP A 193 -13.29 -0.50 -27.40
CA ASP A 193 -11.95 -0.02 -27.72
C ASP A 193 -11.08 0.18 -26.47
N ALA A 194 -11.68 0.64 -25.36
CA ALA A 194 -11.00 0.77 -24.09
C ALA A 194 -10.52 -0.60 -23.56
N ILE A 195 -11.36 -1.64 -23.65
CA ILE A 195 -11.00 -3.00 -23.25
C ILE A 195 -9.83 -3.52 -24.08
N THR A 196 -9.89 -3.38 -25.40
CA THR A 196 -8.82 -3.87 -26.30
C THR A 196 -7.50 -3.09 -26.10
N CYS A 197 -7.57 -1.77 -25.89
CA CYS A 197 -6.43 -0.92 -25.56
C CYS A 197 -5.76 -1.33 -24.24
N VAL A 198 -6.54 -1.58 -23.19
CA VAL A 198 -6.03 -2.06 -21.89
C VAL A 198 -5.43 -3.47 -22.00
N GLN A 199 -6.02 -4.37 -22.78
CA GLN A 199 -5.44 -5.71 -23.02
C GLN A 199 -4.10 -5.62 -23.76
N TRP A 200 -4.01 -4.76 -24.77
CA TRP A 200 -2.76 -4.49 -25.49
C TRP A 200 -1.68 -3.95 -24.55
N SER A 201 -1.99 -2.97 -23.71
CA SER A 201 -1.01 -2.39 -22.78
C SER A 201 -0.53 -3.38 -21.72
N GLN A 202 -1.37 -4.33 -21.30
CA GLN A 202 -0.96 -5.45 -20.45
C GLN A 202 0.02 -6.40 -21.15
N GLY A 203 -0.18 -6.66 -22.44
CA GLY A 203 0.76 -7.41 -23.27
C GLY A 203 2.12 -6.72 -23.38
N LEU A 204 2.09 -5.41 -23.65
CA LEU A 204 3.28 -4.56 -23.73
C LEU A 204 4.07 -4.58 -22.41
N TRP A 205 3.36 -4.48 -21.27
CA TRP A 205 3.95 -4.58 -19.94
C TRP A 205 4.58 -5.95 -19.66
N ASP A 206 3.92 -7.07 -20.00
CA ASP A 206 4.48 -8.40 -19.71
C ASP A 206 5.71 -8.70 -20.56
N ALA A 207 5.73 -8.25 -21.82
CA ALA A 207 6.90 -8.32 -22.70
C ALA A 207 8.06 -7.46 -22.17
N GLY A 208 7.80 -6.19 -21.83
CA GLY A 208 8.79 -5.27 -21.27
C GLY A 208 9.39 -5.80 -19.97
N ARG A 209 8.56 -6.33 -19.07
CA ARG A 209 8.98 -6.94 -17.82
C ARG A 209 9.92 -8.14 -18.03
N LYS A 210 9.57 -9.06 -18.94
CA LYS A 210 10.39 -10.24 -19.24
C LYS A 210 11.76 -9.83 -19.76
N GLU A 211 11.79 -8.88 -20.67
CA GLU A 211 13.03 -8.39 -21.27
C GLU A 211 13.89 -7.64 -20.25
N LEU A 212 13.28 -6.81 -19.41
CA LEU A 212 13.98 -6.11 -18.33
C LEU A 212 14.56 -7.09 -17.30
N SER A 213 13.79 -8.13 -16.94
CA SER A 213 14.26 -9.20 -16.05
C SER A 213 15.43 -9.97 -16.66
N ARG A 214 15.43 -10.18 -17.99
CA ARG A 214 16.54 -10.80 -18.72
C ARG A 214 17.79 -9.91 -18.72
N LEU A 215 17.61 -8.61 -18.95
CA LEU A 215 18.70 -7.63 -18.98
C LEU A 215 19.42 -7.58 -17.63
N VAL A 216 18.67 -7.34 -16.54
CA VAL A 216 19.22 -7.28 -15.17
C VAL A 216 19.68 -8.65 -14.66
N GLY A 217 19.03 -9.73 -15.11
CA GLY A 217 19.47 -11.09 -14.81
C GLY A 217 20.80 -11.45 -15.48
N THR A 218 21.15 -10.79 -16.58
CA THR A 218 22.45 -10.98 -17.26
C THR A 218 23.54 -10.18 -16.56
N ASP A 219 23.29 -8.90 -16.29
CA ASP A 219 24.18 -8.06 -15.48
C ASP A 219 23.35 -7.16 -14.56
N TRP A 220 23.43 -7.41 -13.26
CA TRP A 220 22.70 -6.65 -12.24
C TRP A 220 23.21 -5.20 -12.13
N ARG A 221 24.43 -4.91 -12.60
CA ARG A 221 25.01 -3.55 -12.61
C ARG A 221 24.28 -2.61 -13.56
N GLU A 222 23.52 -3.15 -14.51
CA GLU A 222 22.65 -2.38 -15.39
C GLU A 222 21.62 -1.55 -14.62
N LEU A 223 21.27 -1.94 -13.40
CA LEU A 223 20.42 -1.13 -12.50
C LEU A 223 21.03 0.23 -12.12
N ARG A 224 22.34 0.45 -12.31
CA ARG A 224 22.97 1.77 -12.14
C ARG A 224 22.56 2.76 -13.24
N ARG A 225 22.05 2.28 -14.38
CA ARG A 225 21.54 3.16 -15.43
C ARG A 225 20.17 3.69 -15.02
N THR A 226 20.06 5.01 -14.91
CA THR A 226 18.86 5.70 -14.44
C THR A 226 17.60 5.29 -15.20
N TRP A 227 17.65 5.21 -16.53
CA TRP A 227 16.50 4.79 -17.33
C TRP A 227 16.05 3.35 -17.06
N ILE A 228 16.98 2.43 -16.71
CA ILE A 228 16.66 1.04 -16.36
C ILE A 228 15.94 1.01 -15.02
N MET A 229 16.45 1.75 -14.03
CA MET A 229 15.82 1.87 -12.72
C MET A 229 14.41 2.48 -12.82
N GLN A 230 14.27 3.60 -13.54
CA GLN A 230 12.98 4.24 -13.78
C GLN A 230 12.00 3.31 -14.52
N ALA A 231 12.46 2.62 -15.58
CA ALA A 231 11.63 1.63 -16.27
C ALA A 231 11.19 0.50 -15.33
N TRP A 232 12.08 -0.01 -14.49
CA TRP A 232 11.78 -1.06 -13.52
C TRP A 232 10.70 -0.63 -12.52
N ILE A 233 10.85 0.58 -11.98
CA ILE A 233 9.89 1.21 -11.07
C ILE A 233 8.52 1.37 -11.72
N LEU A 234 8.46 1.91 -12.95
CA LEU A 234 7.19 2.07 -13.68
C LEU A 234 6.49 0.72 -13.94
N HIS A 235 7.26 -0.34 -14.24
CA HIS A 235 6.69 -1.69 -14.37
C HIS A 235 6.13 -2.22 -13.05
N ILE A 236 6.78 -1.92 -11.90
CA ILE A 236 6.26 -2.25 -10.57
C ILE A 236 4.93 -1.52 -10.33
N ILE A 237 4.86 -0.21 -10.59
CA ILE A 237 3.65 0.59 -10.43
C ILE A 237 2.51 0.03 -11.27
N TYR A 238 2.74 -0.17 -12.57
CA TYR A 238 1.74 -0.71 -13.48
C TYR A 238 1.22 -2.07 -13.01
N GLY A 239 2.13 -2.99 -12.67
CA GLY A 239 1.75 -4.33 -12.24
C GLY A 239 1.04 -4.40 -10.88
N ALA A 240 1.33 -3.47 -9.96
CA ALA A 240 0.72 -3.42 -8.63
C ALA A 240 -0.72 -2.87 -8.64
N TYR A 241 -0.99 -1.88 -9.48
CA TYR A 241 -2.25 -1.11 -9.45
C TYR A 241 -3.24 -1.43 -10.58
N MET A 242 -2.84 -2.17 -11.61
CA MET A 242 -3.75 -2.59 -12.69
C MET A 242 -4.64 -3.80 -12.34
N GLY A 243 -4.70 -4.22 -11.08
CA GLY A 243 -5.54 -5.34 -10.62
C GLY A 243 -5.01 -6.73 -11.01
N GLY A 244 -5.63 -7.79 -10.47
CA GLY A 244 -5.26 -9.18 -10.77
C GLY A 244 -4.09 -9.73 -9.95
N ALA A 245 -4.33 -10.80 -9.21
CA ALA A 245 -3.36 -11.40 -8.28
C ALA A 245 -2.06 -11.86 -8.97
N ALA A 246 -2.14 -12.36 -10.21
CA ALA A 246 -0.96 -12.78 -10.96
C ALA A 246 -0.03 -11.61 -11.34
N ARG A 247 -0.59 -10.45 -11.72
CA ARG A 247 0.19 -9.26 -12.07
C ARG A 247 0.78 -8.61 -10.82
N TYR A 248 0.00 -8.52 -9.74
CA TYR A 248 0.50 -8.08 -8.44
C TYR A 248 1.65 -8.98 -7.94
N GLY A 249 1.49 -10.30 -8.03
CA GLY A 249 2.54 -11.25 -7.66
C GLY A 249 3.84 -11.04 -8.46
N LYS A 250 3.73 -10.81 -9.77
CA LYS A 250 4.89 -10.47 -10.63
C LYS A 250 5.55 -9.14 -10.22
N ALA A 251 4.76 -8.08 -9.96
CA ALA A 251 5.28 -6.79 -9.50
C ALA A 251 6.00 -6.90 -8.15
N LYS A 252 5.44 -7.69 -7.23
CA LYS A 252 6.06 -7.98 -5.93
C LYS A 252 7.39 -8.73 -6.08
N VAL A 253 7.47 -9.67 -7.02
CA VAL A 253 8.73 -10.35 -7.35
C VAL A 253 9.75 -9.35 -7.88
N MET A 254 9.36 -8.45 -8.79
CA MET A 254 10.25 -7.39 -9.29
C MET A 254 10.76 -6.47 -8.18
N LEU A 255 9.89 -6.06 -7.25
CA LEU A 255 10.26 -5.26 -6.10
C LEU A 255 11.25 -6.00 -5.19
N ARG A 256 10.95 -7.27 -4.87
CA ARG A 256 11.84 -8.13 -4.07
C ARG A 256 13.19 -8.33 -4.74
N SER A 257 13.24 -8.51 -6.05
CA SER A 257 14.51 -8.65 -6.78
C SER A 257 15.43 -7.44 -6.60
N LEU A 258 14.89 -6.22 -6.53
CA LEU A 258 15.71 -5.03 -6.24
C LEU A 258 16.29 -5.05 -4.82
N VAL A 259 15.53 -5.54 -3.85
CA VAL A 259 15.99 -5.65 -2.45
C VAL A 259 16.99 -6.80 -2.27
N ASP A 260 16.73 -7.96 -2.89
CA ASP A 260 17.55 -9.17 -2.80
C ASP A 260 18.93 -8.98 -3.46
N VAL A 261 19.03 -8.14 -4.50
CA VAL A 261 20.28 -7.65 -5.12
C VAL A 261 20.99 -6.62 -4.23
N ARG A 262 20.74 -6.66 -2.90
CA ARG A 262 21.19 -5.71 -1.85
C ARG A 262 21.69 -4.37 -2.41
N ILE A 263 20.75 -3.46 -2.63
CA ILE A 263 21.04 -2.03 -2.77
C ILE A 263 21.66 -1.46 -1.46
N ALA A 264 21.74 -2.27 -0.39
CA ALA A 264 22.30 -1.99 0.94
C ALA A 264 23.65 -2.69 1.23
N SER A 265 24.62 -1.88 1.66
CA SER A 265 25.90 -2.30 2.24
C SER A 265 25.81 -2.48 3.75
N VAL A 266 26.22 -3.64 4.26
CA VAL A 266 26.79 -3.75 5.62
C VAL A 266 27.94 -4.77 5.58
N ALA A 267 29.12 -4.27 5.98
CA ALA A 267 30.36 -4.95 6.28
C ALA A 267 30.26 -6.48 6.48
N ALA A 268 30.97 -7.21 5.62
CA ALA A 268 31.30 -8.61 5.85
C ALA A 268 32.23 -8.72 7.08
N LEU A 269 31.68 -9.02 8.25
CA LEU A 269 32.45 -9.71 9.29
C LEU A 269 32.34 -11.21 9.03
N PRO A 270 33.47 -11.92 8.81
CA PRO A 270 33.45 -13.35 8.60
C PRO A 270 33.18 -14.05 9.93
N MET A 271 31.95 -14.54 10.12
CA MET A 271 31.67 -15.52 11.18
C MET A 271 32.19 -16.88 10.75
N ILE A 272 33.25 -17.29 11.44
CA ILE A 272 33.91 -18.58 11.35
C ILE A 272 32.92 -19.69 11.72
N GLY A 273 32.82 -20.71 10.84
CA GLY A 273 32.39 -22.05 11.22
C GLY A 273 30.97 -22.47 10.83
N SER A 274 30.78 -22.96 9.62
CA SER A 274 30.06 -24.23 9.41
C SER A 274 30.31 -24.78 8.01
N ASN A 275 30.81 -26.01 7.96
CA ASN A 275 31.03 -26.79 6.74
C ASN A 275 29.67 -27.18 6.14
N THR A 276 29.19 -26.40 5.16
CA THR A 276 28.18 -26.88 4.20
C THR A 276 28.53 -26.36 2.81
N ASN A 277 28.81 -27.28 1.88
CA ASN A 277 29.08 -27.04 0.46
C ASN A 277 27.84 -26.56 -0.32
N LYS A 278 27.23 -25.46 0.12
CA LYS A 278 26.38 -24.62 -0.72
C LYS A 278 26.97 -23.22 -0.67
N PRO A 279 27.26 -22.57 -1.81
CA PRO A 279 27.65 -21.18 -1.77
C PRO A 279 26.47 -20.42 -1.15
N VAL A 280 26.65 -19.91 0.06
CA VAL A 280 25.85 -18.80 0.56
C VAL A 280 26.05 -17.72 -0.48
N GLN A 281 25.03 -17.45 -1.31
CA GLN A 281 25.03 -16.35 -2.27
C GLN A 281 25.41 -15.10 -1.48
N ALA A 282 26.68 -14.69 -1.61
CA ALA A 282 27.14 -13.42 -1.12
C ALA A 282 26.21 -12.38 -1.74
N ALA A 283 25.55 -11.59 -0.89
CA ALA A 283 24.69 -10.52 -1.35
C ALA A 283 25.47 -9.65 -2.34
N GLN A 284 24.97 -9.57 -3.57
CA GLN A 284 25.53 -8.72 -4.61
C GLN A 284 25.18 -7.29 -4.22
N ASP A 285 26.15 -6.45 -3.84
CA ASP A 285 25.87 -5.11 -3.28
C ASP A 285 26.10 -4.02 -4.33
N LEU A 286 25.06 -3.24 -4.66
CA LEU A 286 25.15 -2.07 -5.55
C LEU A 286 25.51 -0.78 -4.81
N GLY A 287 25.25 -0.71 -3.50
CA GLY A 287 25.39 0.50 -2.70
C GLY A 287 24.53 1.68 -3.15
N LEU A 288 23.50 1.46 -3.98
CA LEU A 288 22.67 2.53 -4.55
C LEU A 288 21.85 3.30 -3.49
N LEU A 289 21.67 2.76 -2.27
CA LEU A 289 21.08 3.51 -1.15
C LEU A 289 22.00 4.58 -0.58
N LYS A 290 23.30 4.55 -0.93
CA LYS A 290 24.28 5.55 -0.51
C LYS A 290 24.57 6.47 -1.68
N GLN A 291 24.22 7.75 -1.57
CA GLN A 291 24.45 8.74 -2.62
C GLN A 291 25.92 8.76 -3.06
N THR A 292 26.87 8.70 -2.12
CA THR A 292 28.32 8.67 -2.41
C THR A 292 28.78 7.48 -3.26
N VAL A 293 28.05 6.36 -3.23
CA VAL A 293 28.36 5.14 -4.00
C VAL A 293 27.58 5.10 -5.32
N ALA A 294 26.39 5.69 -5.33
CA ALA A 294 25.56 5.81 -6.52
C ALA A 294 26.07 6.90 -7.47
N THR A 295 26.53 8.03 -6.93
CA THR A 295 27.07 9.17 -7.65
C THR A 295 28.52 9.40 -7.21
N SER A 296 29.49 8.93 -8.01
CA SER A 296 30.93 9.12 -7.73
C SER A 296 31.37 10.58 -7.77
N VAL A 297 30.45 11.50 -8.12
CA VAL A 297 30.70 12.88 -8.51
C VAL A 297 29.65 13.81 -7.89
N SER A 298 29.41 13.70 -6.59
CA SER A 298 28.47 14.58 -5.89
C SER A 298 28.84 16.05 -6.16
N ARG A 299 27.96 16.75 -6.88
CA ARG A 299 27.95 18.23 -7.04
C ARG A 299 29.09 18.88 -7.83
N VAL A 300 29.90 18.13 -8.58
CA VAL A 300 30.88 18.74 -9.52
C VAL A 300 30.17 19.58 -10.59
N TRP A 301 28.93 19.22 -10.93
CA TRP A 301 28.10 19.97 -11.87
C TRP A 301 27.88 21.43 -11.44
N ILE A 302 27.82 21.77 -10.14
CA ILE A 302 27.65 23.18 -9.70
C ILE A 302 28.85 24.02 -10.13
N LYS A 303 30.06 23.58 -9.76
CA LYS A 303 31.31 24.29 -10.07
C LYS A 303 31.57 24.32 -11.57
N ALA A 304 31.43 23.17 -12.24
CA ALA A 304 31.59 23.06 -13.68
C ALA A 304 30.57 23.93 -14.45
N GLY A 305 29.33 24.03 -13.98
CA GLY A 305 28.30 24.88 -14.58
C GLY A 305 28.57 26.37 -14.39
N ALA A 306 29.04 26.76 -13.21
CA ALA A 306 29.45 28.15 -12.92
C ALA A 306 30.66 28.57 -13.78
N GLU A 307 31.68 27.72 -13.87
CA GLU A 307 32.87 27.94 -14.70
C GLU A 307 32.51 27.99 -16.19
N ALA A 308 31.69 27.06 -16.68
CA ALA A 308 31.21 27.03 -18.06
C ALA A 308 30.38 28.28 -18.43
N SER A 309 29.58 28.78 -17.50
CA SER A 309 28.84 30.03 -17.69
C SER A 309 29.76 31.25 -17.76
N GLN A 310 30.86 31.26 -17.00
CA GLN A 310 31.84 32.35 -17.02
C GLN A 310 32.72 32.30 -18.27
N SER A 311 33.02 31.10 -18.79
CA SER A 311 33.80 30.90 -20.01
C SER A 311 32.97 31.02 -21.30
N GLY A 312 31.64 31.02 -21.21
CA GLY A 312 30.74 31.02 -22.37
C GLY A 312 30.64 29.67 -23.09
N ASP A 313 31.03 28.56 -22.44
CA ASP A 313 30.99 27.21 -23.03
C ASP A 313 29.60 26.57 -22.84
N ALA A 314 28.78 26.68 -23.89
CA ALA A 314 27.43 26.13 -23.91
C ALA A 314 27.39 24.60 -23.78
N GLN A 315 28.39 23.88 -24.31
CA GLN A 315 28.42 22.41 -24.26
C GLN A 315 28.82 21.93 -22.87
N ALA A 316 29.79 22.57 -22.23
CA ALA A 316 30.16 22.26 -20.85
C ALA A 316 29.00 22.55 -19.88
N LEU A 317 28.25 23.64 -20.11
CA LEU A 317 27.06 23.95 -19.33
C LEU A 317 25.96 22.89 -19.53
N HIS A 318 25.71 22.46 -20.77
CA HIS A 318 24.75 21.40 -21.05
C HIS A 318 25.16 20.06 -20.40
N ASN A 319 26.43 19.68 -20.50
CA ASN A 319 26.94 18.45 -19.87
C ASN A 319 26.76 18.49 -18.34
N SER A 320 27.02 19.65 -17.72
CA SER A 320 26.80 19.86 -16.30
C SER A 320 25.33 19.70 -15.90
N TRP A 321 24.42 20.34 -16.65
CA TRP A 321 22.98 20.20 -16.43
C TRP A 321 22.53 18.73 -16.56
N MET A 322 23.01 17.99 -17.56
CA MET A 322 22.68 16.57 -17.73
C MET A 322 23.21 15.68 -16.60
N MET A 323 24.38 16.01 -16.03
CA MET A 323 24.88 15.32 -14.82
C MET A 323 23.95 15.55 -13.63
N TYR A 324 23.49 16.79 -13.42
CA TYR A 324 22.50 17.12 -12.41
C TYR A 324 21.18 16.33 -12.62
N VAL A 325 20.63 16.37 -13.84
CA VAL A 325 19.40 15.65 -14.19
C VAL A 325 19.53 14.16 -13.89
N ASN A 326 20.67 13.56 -14.23
CA ASN A 326 20.92 12.15 -13.97
C ASN A 326 21.03 11.82 -12.47
N GLU A 327 21.74 12.64 -11.70
CA GLU A 327 21.86 12.48 -10.24
C GLU A 327 20.49 12.62 -9.55
N GLU A 328 19.72 13.67 -9.89
CA GLU A 328 18.40 13.91 -9.29
C GLU A 328 17.38 12.85 -9.71
N SER A 329 17.42 12.38 -10.95
CA SER A 329 16.57 11.29 -11.43
C SER A 329 16.85 9.96 -10.70
N MET A 330 18.12 9.66 -10.41
CA MET A 330 18.49 8.49 -9.60
C MET A 330 18.05 8.66 -8.15
N LYS A 331 18.22 9.87 -7.57
CA LYS A 331 17.71 10.21 -6.23
C LYS A 331 16.21 9.95 -6.13
N LEU A 332 15.43 10.54 -7.04
CA LEU A 332 13.97 10.34 -7.12
C LEU A 332 13.62 8.85 -7.21
N SER A 333 14.34 8.09 -8.04
CA SER A 333 14.14 6.65 -8.16
C SER A 333 14.33 5.90 -6.84
N MET A 334 15.36 6.23 -6.05
CA MET A 334 15.60 5.59 -4.74
C MET A 334 14.50 5.91 -3.73
N TYR A 335 14.06 7.17 -3.66
CA TYR A 335 12.93 7.56 -2.82
C TYR A 335 11.61 6.91 -3.27
N THR A 336 11.37 6.82 -4.58
CA THR A 336 10.22 6.12 -5.14
C THR A 336 10.22 4.64 -4.76
N LEU A 337 11.37 3.96 -4.73
CA LEU A 337 11.43 2.57 -4.28
C LEU A 337 10.99 2.42 -2.83
N LEU A 338 11.47 3.31 -1.94
CA LEU A 338 11.03 3.32 -0.54
C LEU A 338 9.52 3.57 -0.42
N PHE A 339 9.01 4.52 -1.21
CA PHE A 339 7.59 4.83 -1.28
C PHE A 339 6.75 3.62 -1.72
N LEU A 340 7.13 2.97 -2.82
CA LEU A 340 6.41 1.82 -3.35
C LEU A 340 6.49 0.61 -2.43
N ASP A 341 7.64 0.37 -1.80
CA ASP A 341 7.81 -0.71 -0.84
C ASP A 341 6.83 -0.60 0.32
N PHE A 342 6.58 0.63 0.81
CA PHE A 342 5.52 0.87 1.78
C PHE A 342 4.12 0.73 1.16
N HIS A 343 3.79 1.45 0.09
CA HIS A 343 2.43 1.55 -0.43
C HIS A 343 1.89 0.28 -1.10
N ILE A 344 2.76 -0.62 -1.58
CA ILE A 344 2.38 -1.92 -2.14
C ILE A 344 2.14 -2.95 -1.04
N LEU A 345 2.94 -2.92 0.03
CA LEU A 345 2.95 -3.96 1.07
C LEU A 345 2.07 -3.60 2.28
N ALA A 346 1.93 -2.31 2.61
CA ALA A 346 1.12 -1.85 3.74
C ALA A 346 -0.36 -2.26 3.63
N PRO A 347 -1.06 -2.09 2.48
CA PRO A 347 -2.46 -2.52 2.34
C PRO A 347 -2.65 -4.04 2.52
N CYS A 348 -1.58 -4.80 2.30
CA CYS A 348 -1.54 -6.26 2.40
C CYS A 348 -1.12 -6.75 3.80
N ASN A 349 -0.90 -5.83 4.76
CA ASN A 349 -0.36 -6.10 6.09
C ASN A 349 1.01 -6.83 6.06
N VAL A 350 1.79 -6.58 5.00
CA VAL A 350 3.15 -7.09 4.83
C VAL A 350 4.15 -6.03 5.27
N ARG A 351 5.21 -6.44 5.95
CA ARG A 351 6.29 -5.54 6.35
C ARG A 351 7.08 -5.09 5.09
N PRO A 352 7.34 -3.78 4.92
CA PRO A 352 8.26 -3.24 3.93
C PRO A 352 9.63 -3.88 4.09
N LEU A 353 10.31 -4.00 2.97
CA LEU A 353 11.58 -4.68 2.84
C LEU A 353 12.76 -3.70 3.01
N ILE A 354 12.57 -2.41 2.71
CA ILE A 354 13.60 -1.37 2.73
C ILE A 354 13.45 -0.54 4.01
N SER A 355 14.55 -0.36 4.75
CA SER A 355 14.56 0.56 5.89
C SER A 355 14.83 2.00 5.43
N PRO A 356 14.02 2.99 5.85
CA PRO A 356 14.32 4.41 5.61
C PRO A 356 15.68 4.86 6.15
N ILE A 357 16.24 4.17 7.15
CA ILE A 357 17.54 4.49 7.77
C ILE A 357 18.70 4.11 6.84
N GLU A 358 18.50 3.13 5.96
CA GLU A 358 19.54 2.69 5.02
C GLU A 358 19.74 3.72 3.88
N LEU A 359 18.70 4.49 3.56
CA LEU A 359 18.70 5.54 2.54
C LEU A 359 19.51 6.76 3.00
N ASP A 360 20.68 6.92 2.41
CA ASP A 360 21.60 8.03 2.62
C ASP A 360 21.66 8.87 1.35
N TRP A 361 20.55 9.54 1.09
CA TRP A 361 20.37 10.52 0.04
C TRP A 361 19.75 11.77 0.64
N GLU A 362 20.17 12.93 0.15
CA GLU A 362 19.50 14.17 0.49
C GLU A 362 18.06 14.21 -0.03
N LEU A 363 17.25 15.10 0.53
CA LEU A 363 15.90 15.30 0.03
C LEU A 363 15.90 15.75 -1.44
N PRO A 364 14.90 15.32 -2.24
CA PRO A 364 14.74 15.80 -3.60
C PRO A 364 14.55 17.32 -3.68
N LEU A 365 15.14 17.92 -4.70
CA LEU A 365 15.05 19.35 -4.97
C LEU A 365 13.70 19.72 -5.63
N PRO A 366 13.37 21.01 -5.70
CA PRO A 366 12.16 21.49 -6.36
C PRO A 366 12.04 21.01 -7.82
N ARG A 367 10.81 20.72 -8.22
CA ARG A 367 10.49 20.25 -9.57
C ARG A 367 10.82 21.30 -10.65
N SER A 368 10.59 22.57 -10.35
CA SER A 368 10.94 23.71 -11.20
C SER A 368 12.40 23.66 -11.67
N LEU A 369 13.30 23.29 -10.78
CA LEU A 369 14.73 23.17 -11.08
C LEU A 369 15.02 21.90 -11.88
N TRP A 370 14.42 20.77 -11.49
CA TRP A 370 14.67 19.50 -12.16
C TRP A 370 14.09 19.44 -13.57
N GLU A 371 12.90 19.99 -13.83
CA GLU A 371 12.21 20.02 -15.13
C GLU A 371 12.52 21.25 -15.98
N SER A 372 13.59 21.98 -15.67
CA SER A 372 14.02 23.10 -16.51
C SER A 372 14.23 22.67 -17.96
N ASP A 373 13.69 23.39 -18.95
CA ASP A 373 13.77 22.98 -20.36
C ASP A 373 15.17 23.11 -20.97
N THR A 374 16.00 24.00 -20.41
CA THR A 374 17.34 24.29 -20.92
C THR A 374 18.34 24.48 -19.80
N ALA A 375 19.62 24.24 -20.10
CA ALA A 375 20.72 24.44 -19.16
C ALA A 375 20.84 25.91 -18.69
N LEU A 376 20.39 26.88 -19.48
CA LEU A 376 20.40 28.30 -19.10
C LEU A 376 19.33 28.61 -18.06
N LEU A 377 18.09 28.14 -18.28
CA LEU A 377 16.98 28.31 -17.33
C LEU A 377 17.26 27.59 -16.02
N TRP A 378 17.86 26.39 -16.10
CA TRP A 378 18.32 25.65 -14.94
C TRP A 378 19.32 26.45 -14.10
N LEU A 379 20.35 27.04 -14.73
CA LEU A 379 21.36 27.81 -14.03
C LEU A 379 20.79 29.10 -13.42
N ASP A 380 19.86 29.76 -14.11
CA ASP A 380 19.19 30.96 -13.60
C ASP A 380 18.30 30.64 -12.38
N SER A 381 17.55 29.55 -12.44
CA SER A 381 16.75 29.05 -11.32
C SER A 381 17.62 28.69 -10.11
N LEU A 382 18.77 28.05 -10.35
CA LEU A 382 19.79 27.79 -9.31
C LEU A 382 20.31 29.07 -8.65
N LYS A 383 20.56 30.12 -9.45
CA LYS A 383 21.01 31.43 -8.94
C LYS A 383 19.95 32.09 -8.07
N GLY A 384 18.69 32.02 -8.50
CA GLY A 384 17.54 32.59 -7.80
C GLY A 384 17.22 31.87 -6.48
N GLU A 385 17.23 30.54 -6.47
CA GLU A 385 16.87 29.75 -5.29
C GLU A 385 17.97 29.69 -4.22
N PHE A 386 19.25 29.74 -4.60
CA PHE A 386 20.37 29.45 -3.69
C PHE A 386 21.39 30.58 -3.49
N GLN A 387 21.13 31.81 -3.95
CA GLN A 387 22.02 32.98 -3.82
C GLN A 387 23.49 32.67 -4.19
N PHE A 388 23.79 32.71 -5.49
CA PHE A 388 25.03 32.23 -6.14
C PHE A 388 26.38 32.57 -5.47
N ALA A 389 26.49 33.69 -4.75
CA ALA A 389 27.72 34.08 -4.04
C ALA A 389 28.09 33.13 -2.89
N SER A 390 27.11 32.47 -2.27
CA SER A 390 27.33 31.45 -1.24
C SER A 390 27.72 30.08 -1.82
N LEU A 391 27.48 29.82 -3.11
CA LEU A 391 27.72 28.50 -3.73
C LEU A 391 29.19 28.18 -3.99
N LEU A 392 30.05 29.21 -4.10
CA LEU A 392 31.48 29.07 -4.39
C LEU A 392 32.35 29.04 -3.12
N GLU A 393 31.86 29.55 -1.99
CA GLU A 393 32.61 29.71 -0.73
C GLU A 393 32.24 28.72 0.38
N LEU A 394 31.16 27.93 0.23
CA LEU A 394 30.68 27.05 1.30
C LEU A 394 31.31 25.64 1.31
N ASP A 395 31.84 25.32 2.48
CA ASP A 395 32.25 23.99 2.93
C ASP A 395 31.05 23.02 2.95
N GLU A 396 31.16 21.91 2.22
CA GLU A 396 30.34 20.66 2.15
C GLU A 396 28.78 20.70 2.17
N SER A 397 28.10 21.82 2.43
CA SER A 397 26.68 21.85 2.77
C SER A 397 25.82 22.66 1.81
N LEU A 398 25.48 22.12 0.64
CA LEU A 398 24.54 22.77 -0.28
C LEU A 398 23.52 21.78 -0.87
N GLY A 399 22.36 21.79 -0.21
CA GLY A 399 21.00 21.55 -0.71
C GLY A 399 20.15 22.76 -0.27
N PHE A 400 18.88 22.59 0.14
CA PHE A 400 18.24 23.64 0.95
C PHE A 400 19.18 24.08 2.08
N PRO A 401 19.28 25.37 2.44
CA PRO A 401 20.13 25.87 3.54
C PRO A 401 19.57 25.41 4.90
N CYS A 402 19.53 24.10 5.09
CA CYS A 402 18.84 23.40 6.14
C CYS A 402 19.58 22.07 6.39
N PRO A 403 20.30 21.93 7.51
CA PRO A 403 20.96 20.66 7.85
C PRO A 403 19.99 19.46 7.89
N ALA A 404 18.70 19.70 8.13
CA ALA A 404 17.68 18.66 8.18
C ALA A 404 17.32 18.07 6.80
N SER A 405 17.65 18.72 5.68
CA SER A 405 17.39 18.18 4.34
C SER A 405 18.44 17.15 3.87
N ARG A 406 19.51 16.93 4.66
CA ARG A 406 20.61 16.02 4.31
C ARG A 406 20.21 14.54 4.27
N SER A 407 19.12 14.17 4.94
CA SER A 407 18.56 12.82 4.82
C SER A 407 17.08 12.81 5.20
N LEU A 408 16.38 11.80 4.69
CA LEU A 408 14.99 11.53 5.07
C LEU A 408 14.80 11.40 6.58
N THR A 409 15.75 10.76 7.27
CA THR A 409 15.70 10.55 8.72
C THR A 409 15.80 11.88 9.48
N LEU A 410 16.75 12.74 9.11
CA LEU A 410 16.92 14.05 9.74
C LEU A 410 15.71 14.96 9.49
N ALA A 411 15.18 14.95 8.27
CA ALA A 411 13.97 15.71 7.92
C ALA A 411 12.77 15.27 8.76
N THR A 412 12.57 13.96 8.89
CA THR A 412 11.48 13.36 9.69
C THR A 412 11.63 13.70 11.17
N GLN A 413 12.84 13.62 11.73
CA GLN A 413 13.08 14.00 13.12
C GLN A 413 12.85 15.50 13.37
N SER A 414 13.31 16.34 12.45
CA SER A 414 13.17 17.79 12.54
C SER A 414 11.72 18.27 12.44
N ILE A 415 10.90 17.64 11.58
CA ILE A 415 9.47 18.01 11.46
C ILE A 415 8.61 17.47 12.62
N MET A 416 9.07 16.42 13.30
CA MET A 416 8.42 15.87 14.50
C MET A 416 8.65 16.73 15.76
N SER A 417 9.47 17.78 15.69
CA SER A 417 9.64 18.73 16.79
C SER A 417 8.39 19.59 16.98
N GLU A 418 8.22 20.12 18.20
CA GLU A 418 7.10 21.05 18.48
C GLU A 418 7.20 22.34 17.65
N VAL A 419 8.43 22.81 17.44
CA VAL A 419 8.75 23.97 16.61
C VAL A 419 9.56 23.51 15.41
N ALA A 420 8.89 23.35 14.26
CA ALA A 420 9.56 22.96 13.03
C ALA A 420 10.53 24.05 12.56
N SER A 421 11.67 23.63 12.01
CA SER A 421 12.64 24.55 11.41
C SER A 421 12.01 25.33 10.25
N PRO A 422 12.03 26.68 10.26
CA PRO A 422 11.50 27.48 9.17
C PRO A 422 12.15 27.16 7.82
N SER A 423 13.46 26.85 7.82
CA SER A 423 14.17 26.46 6.60
C SER A 423 13.76 25.10 6.07
N LEU A 424 13.39 24.15 6.96
CA LEU A 424 12.84 22.86 6.53
C LEU A 424 11.42 23.03 5.98
N LEU A 425 10.58 23.87 6.60
CA LEU A 425 9.25 24.13 6.08
C LEU A 425 9.28 24.81 4.71
N ALA A 426 10.19 25.76 4.52
CA ALA A 426 10.43 26.37 3.21
C ALA A 426 10.93 25.33 2.18
N ALA A 427 11.79 24.40 2.61
CA ALA A 427 12.28 23.33 1.76
C ALA A 427 11.17 22.37 1.29
N LEU A 428 10.38 21.89 2.23
CA LEU A 428 9.24 21.02 1.97
C LEU A 428 8.17 21.74 1.15
N ALA A 429 7.96 23.03 1.39
CA ALA A 429 7.13 23.86 0.53
C ALA A 429 7.68 23.91 -0.91
N ALA A 430 8.96 24.16 -1.11
CA ALA A 430 9.51 24.25 -2.47
C ALA A 430 9.52 22.88 -3.20
N SER A 431 9.59 21.76 -2.47
CA SER A 431 9.60 20.41 -3.05
C SER A 431 8.41 19.55 -2.54
N PRO A 432 7.29 19.50 -3.29
CA PRO A 432 6.14 18.66 -2.94
C PRO A 432 6.53 17.17 -2.87
N ILE A 433 7.36 16.70 -3.79
CA ILE A 433 7.80 15.31 -3.83
C ILE A 433 8.64 14.94 -2.60
N ALA A 434 9.48 15.84 -2.09
CA ALA A 434 10.18 15.64 -0.81
C ALA A 434 9.19 15.57 0.36
N THR A 435 8.17 16.44 0.38
CA THR A 435 7.11 16.40 1.39
C THR A 435 6.35 15.08 1.38
N LEU A 436 6.01 14.56 0.20
CA LEU A 436 5.36 13.26 0.03
C LEU A 436 6.21 12.13 0.65
N PHE A 437 7.52 12.12 0.43
CA PHE A 437 8.40 11.09 0.99
C PHE A 437 8.58 11.21 2.50
N VAL A 438 8.69 12.42 3.04
CA VAL A 438 8.71 12.64 4.51
C VAL A 438 7.41 12.14 5.14
N LEU A 439 6.25 12.47 4.54
CA LEU A 439 4.96 11.99 5.00
C LEU A 439 4.86 10.46 4.94
N THR A 440 5.36 9.84 3.87
CA THR A 440 5.37 8.38 3.72
C THR A 440 6.20 7.70 4.81
N ASN A 441 7.34 8.30 5.19
CA ASN A 441 8.15 7.81 6.30
C ASN A 441 7.40 7.91 7.64
N ILE A 442 6.67 9.01 7.86
CA ILE A 442 5.81 9.17 9.05
C ILE A 442 4.71 8.11 9.07
N ASP A 443 4.02 7.85 7.95
CA ASP A 443 2.99 6.79 7.86
C ASP A 443 3.59 5.40 8.15
N SER A 444 4.77 5.10 7.58
CA SER A 444 5.48 3.86 7.88
C SER A 444 5.82 3.72 9.37
N PHE A 445 6.27 4.80 10.02
CA PHE A 445 6.55 4.82 11.44
C PHE A 445 5.28 4.59 12.29
N VAL A 446 4.18 5.25 11.93
CA VAL A 446 2.87 5.08 12.57
C VAL A 446 2.41 3.62 12.48
N ARG A 447 2.51 3.02 11.30
CA ARG A 447 2.13 1.63 11.07
C ARG A 447 3.02 0.66 11.87
N ASP A 448 4.33 0.87 11.89
CA ASP A 448 5.26 -0.02 12.57
C ASP A 448 5.08 0.01 14.09
N LEU A 449 4.85 1.19 14.68
CA LEU A 449 4.52 1.31 16.10
C LEU A 449 3.16 0.67 16.43
N THR A 450 2.15 0.87 15.57
CA THR A 450 0.85 0.21 15.69
C THR A 450 0.98 -1.31 15.67
N ARG A 451 1.80 -1.85 14.76
CA ARG A 451 2.05 -3.29 14.68
C ARG A 451 2.76 -3.83 15.92
N CYS A 452 3.80 -3.13 16.38
CA CYS A 452 4.52 -3.50 17.61
C CYS A 452 3.56 -3.59 18.79
N TYR A 453 2.69 -2.59 18.96
CA TYR A 453 1.70 -2.57 20.03
C TYR A 453 0.83 -3.84 20.06
N TYR A 454 0.28 -4.26 18.91
CA TYR A 454 -0.57 -5.45 18.84
C TYR A 454 0.16 -6.78 19.04
N GLN A 455 1.50 -6.79 18.99
CA GLN A 455 2.30 -7.99 19.24
C GLN A 455 2.68 -8.18 20.73
N PHE A 456 2.52 -7.15 21.58
CA PHE A 456 2.80 -7.25 23.01
C PHE A 456 1.54 -7.60 23.82
N PRO A 457 1.63 -8.46 24.85
CA PRO A 457 0.54 -8.66 25.79
C PRO A 457 0.25 -7.34 26.54
N PRO A 458 -1.02 -6.96 26.76
CA PRO A 458 -1.34 -5.72 27.47
C PRO A 458 -0.74 -5.76 28.89
N GLY A 459 0.01 -4.72 29.25
CA GLY A 459 0.62 -4.60 30.58
C GLY A 459 -0.44 -4.46 31.67
N LEU A 460 -0.21 -5.08 32.83
CA LEU A 460 -1.14 -5.06 33.98
C LEU A 460 -1.30 -3.68 34.65
N ALA A 461 -0.46 -2.69 34.30
CA ALA A 461 -0.35 -1.40 34.98
C ALA A 461 -0.68 -0.20 34.09
N ASP A 462 -1.11 -0.40 32.83
CA ASP A 462 -1.47 0.70 31.94
C ASP A 462 -2.97 1.01 32.08
N PRO A 463 -3.37 2.18 32.62
CA PRO A 463 -4.77 2.52 32.84
C PRO A 463 -5.56 2.73 31.53
N SER A 464 -4.88 2.81 30.38
CA SER A 464 -5.47 2.88 29.05
C SER A 464 -4.80 1.85 28.15
N ALA A 465 -5.43 0.68 27.98
CA ALA A 465 -5.02 -0.35 27.03
C ALA A 465 -5.20 0.08 25.54
N PHE A 466 -5.02 1.36 25.21
CA PHE A 466 -5.28 1.95 23.90
C PHE A 466 -4.25 3.00 23.45
N HIS A 467 -3.23 3.32 24.24
CA HIS A 467 -2.13 4.18 23.78
C HIS A 467 -1.10 3.37 23.00
N ILE A 468 -1.33 3.23 21.69
CA ILE A 468 -0.35 2.65 20.75
C ILE A 468 0.98 3.40 20.80
N PHE A 469 0.90 4.70 21.01
CA PHE A 469 2.01 5.63 21.11
C PHE A 469 2.07 6.21 22.53
N THR A 470 3.28 6.49 23.01
CA THR A 470 3.42 7.36 24.20
C THR A 470 2.80 8.73 23.91
N GLN A 471 2.36 9.45 24.96
CA GLN A 471 1.83 10.81 24.79
C GLN A 471 2.81 11.73 24.06
N SER A 472 4.12 11.55 24.31
CA SER A 472 5.18 12.27 23.60
C SER A 472 5.23 11.92 22.11
N GLN A 473 5.19 10.64 21.75
CA GLN A 473 5.18 10.20 20.34
C GLN A 473 3.94 10.70 19.59
N ASN A 474 2.74 10.58 20.19
CA ASN A 474 1.53 11.15 19.61
C ASN A 474 1.64 12.66 19.42
N LYS A 475 2.18 13.40 20.40
CA LYS A 475 2.40 14.84 20.28
C LYS A 475 3.33 15.18 19.12
N GLN A 476 4.43 14.42 18.96
CA GLN A 476 5.41 14.61 17.89
C GLN A 476 4.83 14.33 16.50
N ILE A 477 4.12 13.20 16.33
CA ILE A 477 3.52 12.84 15.03
C ILE A 477 2.41 13.83 14.67
N SER A 478 1.54 14.19 15.63
CA SER A 478 0.51 15.20 15.42
C SER A 478 1.09 16.59 15.12
N ALA A 479 2.26 16.93 15.68
CA ALA A 479 2.97 18.15 15.31
C ALA A 479 3.45 18.10 13.86
N ALA A 480 4.09 17.01 13.45
CA ALA A 480 4.56 16.83 12.07
C ALA A 480 3.41 16.95 11.06
N LEU A 481 2.29 16.26 11.29
CA LEU A 481 1.11 16.32 10.41
C LEU A 481 0.52 17.74 10.33
N ARG A 482 0.46 18.47 11.45
CA ARG A 482 0.01 19.87 11.46
C ARG A 482 0.93 20.78 10.66
N HIS A 483 2.24 20.58 10.76
CA HIS A 483 3.21 21.34 9.97
C HIS A 483 3.08 21.05 8.47
N ILE A 484 2.91 19.78 8.08
CA ILE A 484 2.68 19.38 6.67
C ILE A 484 1.38 19.98 6.13
N LEU A 485 0.26 19.82 6.84
CA LEU A 485 -1.03 20.39 6.45
C LEU A 485 -0.99 21.93 6.42
N GLY A 486 -0.24 22.56 7.32
CA GLY A 486 -0.02 24.01 7.29
C GLY A 486 0.75 24.50 6.06
N VAL A 487 1.54 23.65 5.41
CA VAL A 487 2.20 23.93 4.14
C VAL A 487 1.24 23.77 2.96
N THR A 488 0.26 22.85 3.05
CA THR A 488 -0.75 22.63 2.01
C THR A 488 -1.83 23.71 2.01
N SER A 489 -2.41 24.05 3.17
CA SER A 489 -3.53 25.01 3.26
C SER A 489 -3.18 26.45 2.86
N LYS A 490 -1.89 26.83 2.86
CA LYS A 490 -1.45 28.18 2.46
C LYS A 490 -1.41 28.38 0.94
N ARG A 491 -1.72 27.35 0.14
CA ARG A 491 -1.46 27.31 -1.30
C ARG A 491 -2.65 27.58 -2.21
N ASP A 492 -3.86 27.68 -1.67
CA ASP A 492 -5.08 27.92 -2.45
C ASP A 492 -5.10 29.23 -3.26
N ILE A 493 -4.12 30.12 -3.07
CA ILE A 493 -4.09 31.46 -3.70
C ILE A 493 -2.90 31.64 -4.67
N ASN A 494 -1.83 30.82 -4.61
CA ASN A 494 -0.56 31.10 -5.34
C ASN A 494 0.20 29.85 -5.85
N CYS A 495 -0.37 28.64 -5.83
CA CYS A 495 0.35 27.45 -6.30
C CYS A 495 0.46 27.42 -7.82
N ASP A 496 1.63 27.02 -8.33
CA ASP A 496 1.78 26.57 -9.72
C ASP A 496 0.77 25.43 -9.97
N GLU A 497 -0.10 25.58 -10.99
CA GLU A 497 -1.15 24.60 -11.30
C GLU A 497 -0.57 23.20 -11.53
N THR A 498 0.70 23.13 -11.93
CA THR A 498 1.42 21.88 -12.24
C THR A 498 1.67 20.99 -11.02
N ASP A 499 1.79 21.55 -9.81
CA ASP A 499 2.04 20.80 -8.57
C ASP A 499 0.76 20.51 -7.78
N ARG A 500 -0.38 21.04 -8.22
CA ARG A 500 -1.67 20.82 -7.55
C ARG A 500 -1.99 19.33 -7.30
N PRO A 501 -1.77 18.40 -8.26
CA PRO A 501 -2.12 16.99 -8.05
C PRO A 501 -1.33 16.30 -6.93
N ILE A 502 -0.05 16.61 -6.80
CA ILE A 502 0.79 16.04 -5.74
C ILE A 502 0.44 16.62 -4.37
N TRP A 503 0.09 17.91 -4.29
CA TRP A 503 -0.38 18.52 -3.04
C TRP A 503 -1.69 17.93 -2.55
N THR A 504 -2.66 17.72 -3.44
CA THR A 504 -3.91 17.01 -3.10
C THR A 504 -3.64 15.59 -2.61
N THR A 505 -2.65 14.91 -3.17
CA THR A 505 -2.23 13.58 -2.70
C THR A 505 -1.63 13.63 -1.29
N ILE A 506 -0.76 14.60 -1.01
CA ILE A 506 -0.13 14.81 0.30
C ILE A 506 -1.19 15.10 1.37
N GLU A 507 -2.14 15.97 1.07
CA GLU A 507 -3.24 16.32 1.97
C GLU A 507 -4.07 15.09 2.35
N ARG A 508 -4.54 14.32 1.35
CA ARG A 508 -5.31 13.09 1.58
C ARG A 508 -4.54 12.05 2.37
N MET A 509 -3.24 11.88 2.08
CA MET A 509 -2.40 10.95 2.83
C MET A 509 -2.20 11.43 4.28
N ALA A 510 -1.96 12.72 4.51
CA ALA A 510 -1.77 13.27 5.86
C ALA A 510 -3.03 13.12 6.72
N LEU A 511 -4.20 13.39 6.14
CA LEU A 511 -5.49 13.15 6.80
C LEU A 511 -5.72 11.66 7.08
N SER A 512 -5.39 10.78 6.14
CA SER A 512 -5.47 9.32 6.34
C SER A 512 -4.59 8.85 7.52
N VAL A 513 -3.36 9.35 7.63
CA VAL A 513 -2.46 9.05 8.77
C VAL A 513 -3.02 9.62 10.07
N LYS A 514 -3.52 10.85 10.05
CA LYS A 514 -4.10 11.50 11.22
C LYS A 514 -5.28 10.69 11.77
N ILE A 515 -6.21 10.27 10.91
CA ILE A 515 -7.31 9.39 11.26
C ILE A 515 -6.80 8.08 11.87
N ALA A 516 -5.75 7.48 11.29
CA ALA A 516 -5.17 6.23 11.78
C ALA A 516 -4.53 6.34 13.19
N LEU A 517 -4.03 7.52 13.59
CA LEU A 517 -3.52 7.76 14.96
C LEU A 517 -4.61 7.67 16.02
N TYR A 518 -5.79 8.18 15.69
CA TYR A 518 -6.96 8.19 16.58
C TYR A 518 -7.67 6.84 16.60
N LYS A 519 -7.69 6.14 15.45
CA LYS A 519 -8.31 4.83 15.29
C LYS A 519 -7.41 3.94 14.42
N PRO A 520 -6.57 3.09 15.04
CA PRO A 520 -5.66 2.21 14.30
C PRO A 520 -6.40 1.28 13.33
N ASP A 521 -5.75 0.98 12.22
CA ASP A 521 -6.31 0.20 11.11
C ASP A 521 -6.63 -1.24 11.54
N ASP A 522 -7.89 -1.65 11.43
CA ASP A 522 -8.34 -3.00 11.79
C ASP A 522 -7.73 -4.09 10.88
N LEU A 523 -7.22 -3.72 9.69
CA LEU A 523 -6.45 -4.62 8.83
C LEU A 523 -5.22 -5.19 9.52
N LEU A 524 -4.56 -4.40 10.37
CA LEU A 524 -3.41 -4.88 11.14
C LEU A 524 -3.81 -6.00 12.12
N ILE A 525 -5.10 -6.09 12.47
CA ILE A 525 -5.67 -7.02 13.44
C ILE A 525 -6.22 -8.30 12.76
N GLY A 526 -6.65 -8.21 11.49
CA GLY A 526 -7.46 -9.24 10.83
C GLY A 526 -6.73 -10.42 10.17
N GLY A 527 -5.49 -10.25 9.74
CA GLY A 527 -4.71 -11.28 9.03
C GLY A 527 -3.83 -10.71 7.92
N ILE A 528 -3.02 -11.56 7.26
CA ILE A 528 -2.20 -11.19 6.10
C ILE A 528 -2.99 -11.45 4.82
N VAL A 529 -3.06 -10.48 3.93
CA VAL A 529 -3.66 -10.64 2.59
C VAL A 529 -2.55 -10.42 1.58
N ASP A 530 -2.02 -11.50 0.97
CA ASP A 530 -0.85 -11.40 0.08
C ASP A 530 -1.18 -11.47 -1.41
N SER A 531 -2.46 -11.33 -1.78
CA SER A 531 -2.94 -11.57 -3.15
C SER A 531 -2.99 -10.31 -4.01
N SER A 532 -3.46 -9.18 -3.48
CA SER A 532 -3.48 -7.88 -4.17
C SER A 532 -3.84 -6.74 -3.21
N ILE A 533 -3.58 -5.50 -3.65
CA ILE A 533 -4.02 -4.29 -2.93
C ILE A 533 -5.55 -4.29 -2.77
N VAL A 534 -6.29 -4.61 -3.83
CA VAL A 534 -7.77 -4.69 -3.81
C VAL A 534 -8.25 -5.67 -2.74
N ALA A 535 -7.65 -6.87 -2.66
CA ALA A 535 -8.03 -7.85 -1.65
C ALA A 535 -7.72 -7.37 -0.23
N GLY A 536 -6.60 -6.66 -0.05
CA GLY A 536 -6.27 -5.97 1.19
C GLY A 536 -7.35 -4.95 1.57
N LEU A 537 -7.72 -4.06 0.65
CA LEU A 537 -8.76 -3.05 0.87
C LEU A 537 -10.14 -3.67 1.15
N ALA A 538 -10.55 -4.69 0.40
CA ALA A 538 -11.80 -5.42 0.59
C ALA A 538 -11.85 -6.11 1.96
N THR A 539 -10.73 -6.71 2.38
CA THR A 539 -10.62 -7.31 3.72
C THR A 539 -10.79 -6.23 4.81
N ALA A 540 -10.27 -5.02 4.57
CA ALA A 540 -10.46 -3.88 5.47
C ALA A 540 -11.95 -3.58 5.64
N THR A 541 -12.67 -3.52 4.52
CA THR A 541 -14.12 -3.34 4.49
C THR A 541 -14.82 -4.40 5.33
N HIS A 542 -14.56 -5.68 5.09
CA HIS A 542 -15.22 -6.77 5.79
C HIS A 542 -14.88 -6.86 7.28
N LEU A 543 -13.63 -6.62 7.67
CA LEU A 543 -13.25 -6.53 9.09
C LEU A 543 -13.96 -5.38 9.78
N THR A 544 -14.28 -4.32 9.04
CA THR A 544 -15.12 -3.24 9.53
C THR A 544 -16.57 -3.65 9.69
N LEU A 545 -17.08 -4.51 8.81
CA LEU A 545 -18.46 -5.02 8.85
C LEU A 545 -18.65 -6.06 9.97
N GLY A 546 -17.58 -6.77 10.39
CA GLY A 546 -17.63 -7.80 11.42
C GLY A 546 -17.20 -7.35 12.83
N LEU A 547 -18.04 -7.54 13.84
CA LEU A 547 -17.73 -7.34 15.28
C LEU A 547 -16.67 -8.31 15.88
N TYR A 548 -15.75 -8.85 15.07
CA TYR A 548 -15.09 -10.12 15.37
C TYR A 548 -13.68 -10.06 15.97
N ALA A 549 -13.06 -8.88 16.11
CA ALA A 549 -11.74 -8.79 16.74
C ALA A 549 -11.77 -9.09 18.26
N GLY A 550 -12.88 -8.81 18.94
CA GLY A 550 -13.08 -9.13 20.37
C GLY A 550 -13.21 -10.63 20.62
N ALA A 551 -13.90 -11.35 19.73
CA ALA A 551 -14.18 -12.78 19.88
C ALA A 551 -12.91 -13.66 19.77
N ARG A 552 -11.91 -13.27 18.96
CA ARG A 552 -10.67 -14.06 18.79
C ARG A 552 -9.79 -14.11 20.04
N ARG A 553 -9.93 -13.16 20.97
CA ARG A 553 -9.09 -13.07 22.17
C ARG A 553 -9.69 -13.72 23.42
N GLY A 554 -10.85 -14.36 23.31
CA GLY A 554 -11.50 -15.03 24.43
C GLY A 554 -11.85 -14.09 25.59
N GLN A 555 -11.77 -12.77 25.38
CA GLN A 555 -12.43 -11.83 26.27
C GLN A 555 -13.92 -12.06 26.08
N GLN A 556 -14.64 -12.30 27.19
CA GLN A 556 -16.09 -12.14 27.19
C GLN A 556 -16.39 -10.84 26.44
N CYS A 557 -17.41 -10.88 25.59
CA CYS A 557 -18.00 -9.72 24.96
C CYS A 557 -18.47 -8.79 26.09
N MET A 558 -17.54 -8.05 26.69
CA MET A 558 -17.82 -6.84 27.41
C MET A 558 -18.33 -5.95 26.31
N SER A 559 -19.66 -5.89 26.20
CA SER A 559 -20.35 -4.78 25.57
C SER A 559 -19.62 -3.53 26.01
N ARG A 560 -18.74 -3.01 25.15
CA ARG A 560 -18.07 -1.74 25.40
C ARG A 560 -19.21 -0.78 25.73
N PRO A 561 -19.18 -0.06 26.87
CA PRO A 561 -19.86 1.21 26.89
C PRO A 561 -19.29 1.93 25.68
N ILE A 562 -20.16 2.26 24.75
CA ILE A 562 -19.85 3.04 23.57
C ILE A 562 -19.52 4.45 24.11
N SER A 563 -18.38 4.59 24.78
CA SER A 563 -17.75 5.87 25.06
C SER A 563 -17.46 6.44 23.69
N GLY A 564 -18.08 7.57 23.37
CA GLY A 564 -18.14 8.14 22.04
C GLY A 564 -16.79 8.18 21.35
N ASP A 565 -16.79 8.12 20.02
CA ASP A 565 -15.62 8.37 19.18
C ASP A 565 -15.19 9.86 19.32
N ASP A 566 -14.81 10.31 20.53
CA ASP A 566 -14.33 11.67 20.85
C ASP A 566 -13.17 12.06 19.93
N ALA A 567 -12.41 11.06 19.49
CA ALA A 567 -11.30 11.22 18.58
C ALA A 567 -11.73 11.58 17.15
N ILE A 568 -12.88 11.09 16.67
CA ILE A 568 -13.47 11.52 15.38
C ILE A 568 -14.06 12.91 15.52
N LEU A 569 -14.65 13.27 16.67
CA LEU A 569 -15.12 14.65 16.90
C LEU A 569 -13.97 15.66 16.78
N VAL A 570 -12.78 15.31 17.27
CA VAL A 570 -11.57 16.16 17.19
C VAL A 570 -11.14 16.45 15.75
N ILE A 571 -11.42 15.54 14.82
CA ILE A 571 -11.03 15.66 13.40
C ILE A 571 -12.24 15.71 12.46
N LEU A 572 -13.44 15.96 12.98
CA LEU A 572 -14.67 15.88 12.19
C LEU A 572 -14.65 16.91 11.07
N ASP A 573 -14.25 18.14 11.37
CA ASP A 573 -14.15 19.24 10.40
C ASP A 573 -13.25 18.86 9.22
N GLU A 574 -12.03 18.38 9.50
CA GLU A 574 -11.08 17.93 8.48
C GLU A 574 -11.57 16.70 7.70
N ALA A 575 -12.29 15.78 8.36
CA ALA A 575 -12.89 14.62 7.69
C ALA A 575 -14.05 15.02 6.76
N ILE A 576 -14.82 16.03 7.15
CA ILE A 576 -15.91 16.62 6.37
C ILE A 576 -15.35 17.43 5.19
N GLU A 577 -14.27 18.18 5.40
CA GLU A 577 -13.53 18.86 4.35
C GLU A 577 -12.97 17.86 3.33
N ALA A 578 -12.34 16.77 3.80
CA ALA A 578 -11.87 15.69 2.94
C ALA A 578 -13.02 15.03 2.17
N LEU A 579 -14.15 14.74 2.81
CA LEU A 579 -15.32 14.16 2.16
C LEU A 579 -15.87 15.09 1.07
N THR A 580 -15.92 16.39 1.36
CA THR A 580 -16.36 17.42 0.41
C THR A 580 -15.41 17.44 -0.78
N SER A 581 -14.10 17.56 -0.54
CA SER A 581 -13.05 17.54 -1.56
C SER A 581 -13.13 16.29 -2.44
N ILE A 582 -13.26 15.10 -1.85
CA ILE A 582 -13.39 13.82 -2.55
C ILE A 582 -14.63 13.81 -3.48
N ARG A 583 -15.75 14.38 -3.01
CA ARG A 583 -17.01 14.39 -3.75
C ARG A 583 -17.07 15.45 -4.85
N THR A 584 -16.52 16.63 -4.60
CA THR A 584 -16.56 17.76 -5.54
C THR A 584 -15.43 17.72 -6.57
N THR A 585 -14.54 16.74 -6.49
CA THR A 585 -13.47 16.57 -7.49
C THR A 585 -14.10 16.30 -8.86
N ASP A 586 -13.89 17.21 -9.80
CA ASP A 586 -14.34 17.07 -11.20
C ASP A 586 -13.68 15.86 -11.88
N ARG A 587 -14.34 15.32 -12.91
CA ARG A 587 -13.83 14.16 -13.68
C ARG A 587 -12.46 14.44 -14.31
N GLN A 588 -12.19 15.67 -14.75
CA GLN A 588 -10.87 16.03 -15.26
C GLN A 588 -9.81 16.06 -14.16
N ALA A 589 -10.13 16.62 -12.99
CA ALA A 589 -9.23 16.60 -11.83
C ALA A 589 -8.96 15.17 -11.34
N ALA A 590 -9.94 14.27 -11.45
CA ALA A 590 -9.79 12.85 -11.12
C ALA A 590 -8.78 12.11 -12.02
N LEU A 591 -8.57 12.55 -13.27
CA LEU A 591 -7.55 11.98 -14.16
C LEU A 591 -6.14 12.24 -13.63
N HIS A 592 -5.91 13.32 -12.89
CA HIS A 592 -4.62 13.57 -12.27
C HIS A 592 -4.44 12.82 -10.94
N GLU A 593 -5.39 12.00 -10.50
CA GLU A 593 -5.21 11.25 -9.24
C GLU A 593 -4.32 10.01 -9.43
N ALA A 594 -3.20 9.98 -8.71
CA ALA A 594 -2.35 8.80 -8.63
C ALA A 594 -3.04 7.67 -7.84
N PRO A 595 -2.72 6.38 -8.09
CA PRO A 595 -3.49 5.28 -7.54
C PRO A 595 -3.42 5.17 -6.00
N TRP A 596 -2.34 5.59 -5.37
CA TRP A 596 -2.23 5.66 -3.90
C TRP A 596 -3.05 6.80 -3.28
N SER A 597 -3.34 7.88 -4.03
CA SER A 597 -4.26 8.92 -3.58
C SER A 597 -5.67 8.32 -3.40
N MET A 598 -6.10 7.48 -4.35
CA MET A 598 -7.37 6.74 -4.23
C MET A 598 -7.38 5.80 -3.03
N VAL A 599 -6.27 5.10 -2.76
CA VAL A 599 -6.13 4.25 -1.57
C VAL A 599 -6.27 5.09 -0.28
N ALA A 600 -5.63 6.25 -0.20
CA ALA A 600 -5.75 7.16 0.94
C ALA A 600 -7.18 7.69 1.12
N SER A 601 -7.82 8.16 0.04
CA SER A 601 -9.23 8.58 0.02
C SER A 601 -10.15 7.47 0.52
N TYR A 602 -9.91 6.23 0.11
CA TYR A 602 -10.70 5.10 0.58
C TYR A 602 -10.55 4.84 2.08
N ARG A 603 -9.33 4.95 2.63
CA ARG A 603 -9.10 4.81 4.08
C ARG A 603 -9.85 5.91 4.86
N ILE A 604 -9.89 7.13 4.33
CA ILE A 604 -10.70 8.22 4.90
C ILE A 604 -12.20 7.86 4.85
N LEU A 605 -12.71 7.45 3.69
CA LEU A 605 -14.11 7.06 3.53
C LEU A 605 -14.50 5.90 4.46
N LEU A 606 -13.64 4.89 4.63
CA LEU A 606 -13.86 3.81 5.59
C LEU A 606 -13.95 4.31 7.04
N ALA A 607 -13.15 5.30 7.41
CA ALA A 607 -13.22 5.90 8.74
C ALA A 607 -14.54 6.66 8.93
N ILE A 608 -14.94 7.48 7.96
CA ILE A 608 -16.22 8.22 7.98
C ILE A 608 -17.40 7.24 8.04
N TRP A 609 -17.35 6.15 7.27
CA TRP A 609 -18.37 5.10 7.29
C TRP A 609 -18.57 4.51 8.68
N ARG A 610 -17.47 4.24 9.39
CA ARG A 610 -17.52 3.71 10.77
C ARG A 610 -18.20 4.70 11.70
N SER A 611 -17.84 5.98 11.60
CA SER A 611 -18.44 7.07 12.39
C SER A 611 -19.93 7.17 12.12
N LEU A 612 -20.32 7.09 10.85
CA LEU A 612 -21.71 7.17 10.43
C LEU A 612 -22.54 6.01 10.99
N ARG A 613 -22.07 4.76 10.84
CA ARG A 613 -22.79 3.58 11.36
C ARG A 613 -22.89 3.57 12.88
N TRP A 614 -21.83 4.00 13.56
CA TRP A 614 -21.86 4.19 15.00
C TRP A 614 -22.94 5.20 15.40
N ALA A 615 -22.92 6.38 14.77
CA ALA A 615 -23.87 7.45 15.04
C ALA A 615 -25.31 7.01 14.73
N ALA A 616 -25.52 6.35 13.59
CA ALA A 616 -26.80 5.78 13.17
C ALA A 616 -27.32 4.74 14.19
N GLY A 617 -26.47 3.84 14.68
CA GLY A 617 -26.83 2.85 15.70
C GLY A 617 -27.25 3.48 17.04
N GLU A 618 -26.52 4.51 17.49
CA GLU A 618 -26.89 5.28 18.68
C GLU A 618 -28.22 6.03 18.49
N VAL A 619 -28.47 6.60 17.31
CA VAL A 619 -29.74 7.25 16.98
C VAL A 619 -30.90 6.22 16.99
N ARG A 620 -30.72 5.02 16.40
CA ARG A 620 -31.74 3.94 16.39
C ARG A 620 -32.11 3.46 17.80
N THR A 621 -31.10 3.13 18.61
CA THR A 621 -31.33 2.61 19.97
C THR A 621 -32.09 3.61 20.83
N ARG A 622 -31.86 4.91 20.61
CA ARG A 622 -32.56 5.99 21.32
C ARG A 622 -33.96 6.28 20.80
N GLN A 623 -34.22 6.11 19.50
CA GLN A 623 -35.58 6.18 18.94
C GLN A 623 -36.50 5.10 19.54
N LEU A 624 -35.94 3.93 19.88
CA LEU A 624 -36.67 2.83 20.52
C LEU A 624 -36.90 3.06 22.03
N SER A 625 -36.03 3.82 22.71
CA SER A 625 -36.19 4.19 24.12
C SER A 625 -36.90 5.55 24.25
N GLN A 626 -38.23 5.56 24.27
CA GLN A 626 -39.10 6.77 24.33
C GLN A 626 -38.94 7.68 25.58
N THR A 627 -37.85 7.60 26.35
CA THR A 627 -37.68 8.33 27.60
C THR A 627 -36.32 9.03 27.64
N HIS A 628 -36.21 10.19 26.99
CA HIS A 628 -35.56 11.41 27.52
C HIS A 628 -35.42 12.49 26.43
N ILE A 629 -35.59 13.73 26.88
CA ILE A 629 -35.62 14.98 26.12
C ILE A 629 -34.43 15.14 25.17
N HIS A 630 -34.70 15.49 23.91
CA HIS A 630 -33.72 15.85 22.88
C HIS A 630 -32.69 16.87 23.39
N ARG A 631 -31.42 16.48 23.54
CA ARG A 631 -30.32 17.44 23.50
C ARG A 631 -29.78 17.52 22.08
N ARG A 632 -29.99 18.66 21.44
CA ARG A 632 -29.51 19.05 20.10
C ARG A 632 -27.96 19.07 19.96
N PHE A 633 -27.23 18.58 20.96
CA PHE A 633 -25.78 18.73 21.17
C PHE A 633 -25.09 17.39 21.52
N GLU A 634 -25.71 16.25 21.18
CA GLU A 634 -25.08 14.94 21.37
C GLU A 634 -24.17 14.60 20.18
N ALA A 635 -22.98 14.07 20.48
CA ALA A 635 -21.93 13.76 19.50
C ALA A 635 -22.41 12.90 18.33
N SER A 636 -23.27 11.90 18.57
CA SER A 636 -23.83 11.03 17.53
C SER A 636 -24.71 11.81 16.55
N VAL A 637 -25.55 12.72 17.06
CA VAL A 637 -26.41 13.56 16.21
C VAL A 637 -25.58 14.55 15.41
N VAL A 638 -24.55 15.15 16.02
CA VAL A 638 -23.62 16.07 15.31
C VAL A 638 -22.89 15.33 14.19
N ILE A 639 -22.27 14.19 14.49
CA ILE A 639 -21.54 13.39 13.49
C ILE A 639 -22.45 12.96 12.35
N PHE A 640 -23.64 12.42 12.67
CA PHE A 640 -24.60 12.00 11.66
C PHE A 640 -25.03 13.18 10.77
N ASN A 641 -25.46 14.29 11.37
CA ASN A 641 -25.95 15.43 10.62
C ASN A 641 -24.84 16.08 9.78
N SER A 642 -23.63 16.26 10.31
CA SER A 642 -22.52 16.85 9.55
C SER A 642 -22.12 15.99 8.35
N ILE A 643 -22.09 14.67 8.49
CA ILE A 643 -21.80 13.76 7.37
C ILE A 643 -22.95 13.82 6.34
N MET A 644 -24.20 13.78 6.80
CA MET A 644 -25.37 13.82 5.93
C MET A 644 -25.54 15.16 5.22
N GLU A 645 -25.20 16.28 5.85
CA GLU A 645 -25.21 17.62 5.25
C GLU A 645 -24.28 17.72 4.06
N VAL A 646 -23.11 17.08 4.13
CA VAL A 646 -22.27 16.94 2.95
C VAL A 646 -23.01 16.07 1.96
N LEU A 647 -23.29 14.81 2.27
CA LEU A 647 -23.74 13.82 1.29
C LEU A 647 -25.05 14.17 0.58
N TRP A 648 -26.02 14.74 1.29
CA TRP A 648 -27.38 14.98 0.80
C TRP A 648 -27.43 16.09 -0.28
N PRO A 649 -28.19 15.92 -1.37
CA PRO A 649 -28.29 16.94 -2.43
C PRO A 649 -29.06 18.19 -1.97
N GLN A 650 -28.62 19.38 -2.37
CA GLN A 650 -29.30 20.65 -2.05
C GLN A 650 -30.74 20.74 -2.62
N GLN A 651 -31.04 20.08 -3.74
CA GLN A 651 -32.39 20.09 -4.35
C GLN A 651 -33.47 19.36 -3.52
N GLU A 652 -33.08 18.42 -2.65
CA GLU A 652 -34.02 17.70 -1.77
C GLU A 652 -34.14 18.33 -0.37
N GLN A 653 -33.29 19.32 -0.04
CA GLN A 653 -33.39 20.09 1.21
C GLN A 653 -34.61 21.04 1.23
N GLU A 654 -35.08 21.50 0.07
CA GLU A 654 -36.26 22.38 -0.01
C GLU A 654 -37.58 21.65 0.30
N ILE A 655 -37.68 20.34 0.03
CA ILE A 655 -38.86 19.54 0.32
C ILE A 655 -38.94 19.18 1.81
N GLY A 656 -37.79 19.09 2.49
CA GLY A 656 -37.68 18.80 3.93
C GLY A 656 -37.89 20.00 4.86
N ASN A 657 -37.74 21.24 4.35
CA ASN A 657 -37.81 22.45 5.18
C ASN A 657 -39.21 22.75 5.79
N ASN A 658 -40.26 22.02 5.41
CA ASN A 658 -41.58 22.11 6.03
C ASN A 658 -41.77 21.22 7.28
N LYS A 659 -40.77 20.42 7.66
CA LYS A 659 -40.76 19.67 8.93
C LYS A 659 -39.44 19.91 9.63
N GLY A 660 -39.46 20.69 10.71
CA GLY A 660 -38.27 21.11 11.43
C GLY A 660 -37.32 19.95 11.77
N GLY A 661 -36.06 20.09 11.33
CA GLY A 661 -34.96 19.19 11.64
C GLY A 661 -34.77 18.10 10.58
N LEU A 662 -33.64 18.16 9.86
CA LEU A 662 -33.15 17.13 8.94
C LEU A 662 -33.02 15.79 9.69
N LEU A 663 -34.08 14.99 9.72
CA LEU A 663 -34.08 13.63 10.25
C LEU A 663 -34.20 12.67 9.08
N CYS A 664 -33.12 12.54 8.30
CA CYS A 664 -32.94 11.37 7.44
C CYS A 664 -32.95 10.13 8.33
N LEU A 665 -33.69 9.07 7.95
CA LEU A 665 -33.69 7.85 8.74
C LEU A 665 -32.27 7.25 8.75
N PRO A 666 -31.77 6.73 9.89
CA PRO A 666 -30.42 6.18 9.99
C PRO A 666 -30.05 5.18 8.88
N ASP A 667 -31.03 4.38 8.43
CA ASP A 667 -30.85 3.37 7.38
C ASP A 667 -30.76 3.97 5.97
N GLU A 668 -31.43 5.09 5.73
CA GLU A 668 -31.32 5.86 4.48
C GLU A 668 -29.95 6.52 4.37
N GLY A 669 -29.45 7.09 5.47
CA GLY A 669 -28.12 7.71 5.51
C GLY A 669 -26.99 6.71 5.25
N GLU A 670 -27.08 5.52 5.86
CA GLU A 670 -26.12 4.43 5.61
C GLU A 670 -26.12 3.97 4.13
N THR A 671 -27.31 3.81 3.56
CA THR A 671 -27.49 3.45 2.15
C THR A 671 -26.93 4.52 1.22
N TYR A 672 -27.19 5.79 1.52
CA TYR A 672 -26.74 6.91 0.71
C TYR A 672 -25.22 7.06 0.71
N PHE A 673 -24.58 6.91 1.88
CA PHE A 673 -23.12 6.88 1.95
C PHE A 673 -22.54 5.75 1.10
N THR A 674 -23.09 4.55 1.20
CA THR A 674 -22.62 3.39 0.43
C THR A 674 -22.74 3.63 -1.08
N LYS A 675 -23.86 4.21 -1.53
CA LYS A 675 -24.03 4.64 -2.93
C LYS A 675 -23.02 5.72 -3.35
N SER A 676 -22.70 6.66 -2.45
CA SER A 676 -21.71 7.71 -2.71
C SER A 676 -20.30 7.15 -2.87
N VAL A 677 -19.91 6.17 -2.05
CA VAL A 677 -18.62 5.47 -2.19
C VAL A 677 -18.58 4.64 -3.48
N LEU A 678 -19.68 3.96 -3.82
CA LEU A 678 -19.78 3.23 -5.08
C LEU A 678 -19.61 4.16 -6.28
N TRP A 679 -20.28 5.32 -6.28
CA TRP A 679 -20.12 6.34 -7.30
C TRP A 679 -18.68 6.85 -7.38
N PHE A 680 -18.05 7.16 -6.24
CA PHE A 680 -16.65 7.58 -6.16
C PHE A 680 -15.70 6.62 -6.91
N TRP A 681 -15.90 5.32 -6.75
CA TRP A 681 -15.07 4.30 -7.41
C TRP A 681 -15.38 4.13 -8.89
N LYS A 682 -16.65 4.27 -9.30
CA LYS A 682 -17.06 4.18 -10.72
C LYS A 682 -16.49 5.33 -11.55
N GLU A 683 -16.42 6.53 -11.00
CA GLU A 683 -15.85 7.71 -11.67
C GLU A 683 -14.31 7.71 -11.74
N ARG A 684 -13.63 6.83 -10.99
CA ARG A 684 -12.16 6.75 -10.90
C ARG A 684 -11.64 5.42 -11.42
N ASN A 685 -11.83 5.21 -12.73
CA ASN A 685 -11.59 3.96 -13.44
C ASN A 685 -10.28 3.91 -14.26
N VAL A 686 -9.43 4.95 -14.17
CA VAL A 686 -8.11 4.98 -14.85
C VAL A 686 -7.27 3.77 -14.49
N TRP A 687 -7.17 3.48 -13.19
CA TRP A 687 -6.53 2.28 -12.67
C TRP A 687 -7.58 1.27 -12.27
N ALA A 688 -7.30 -0.03 -12.45
CA ALA A 688 -8.27 -1.08 -12.16
C ALA A 688 -8.65 -1.21 -10.68
N VAL A 689 -7.94 -0.54 -9.75
CA VAL A 689 -8.33 -0.50 -8.34
C VAL A 689 -9.77 -0.01 -8.17
N GLY A 690 -10.17 1.04 -8.88
CA GLY A 690 -11.51 1.61 -8.76
C GLY A 690 -12.60 0.67 -9.25
N SER A 691 -12.45 0.13 -10.47
CA SER A 691 -13.40 -0.82 -11.04
C SER A 691 -13.52 -2.10 -10.20
N CYS A 692 -12.40 -2.66 -9.71
CA CYS A 692 -12.44 -3.83 -8.85
C CYS A 692 -13.12 -3.54 -7.50
N MET A 693 -12.85 -2.39 -6.86
CA MET A 693 -13.50 -2.03 -5.60
C MET A 693 -14.98 -1.74 -5.79
N ALA A 694 -15.40 -1.16 -6.93
CA ALA A 694 -16.81 -0.99 -7.26
C ALA A 694 -17.53 -2.35 -7.33
N THR A 695 -16.92 -3.36 -7.97
CA THR A 695 -17.49 -4.73 -8.01
C THR A 695 -17.62 -5.34 -6.61
N VAL A 696 -16.58 -5.22 -5.77
CA VAL A 696 -16.60 -5.72 -4.38
C VAL A 696 -17.74 -5.06 -3.58
N LEU A 697 -17.94 -3.75 -3.75
CA LEU A 697 -19.00 -3.03 -3.05
C LEU A 697 -20.39 -3.38 -3.59
N ASP A 698 -20.56 -3.51 -4.91
CA ASP A 698 -21.82 -3.95 -5.52
C ASP A 698 -22.23 -5.34 -5.00
N GLU A 699 -21.26 -6.27 -4.91
CA GLU A 699 -21.49 -7.60 -4.31
C GLU A 699 -21.89 -7.48 -2.83
N ALA A 700 -21.15 -6.72 -2.04
CA ALA A 700 -21.44 -6.50 -0.62
C ALA A 700 -22.83 -5.89 -0.38
N ILE A 701 -23.29 -4.98 -1.25
CA ILE A 701 -24.63 -4.41 -1.19
C ILE A 701 -25.69 -5.46 -1.55
N SER A 702 -25.43 -6.29 -2.58
CA SER A 702 -26.38 -7.27 -3.09
C SER A 702 -26.69 -8.41 -2.11
N VAL A 703 -25.71 -8.81 -1.29
CA VAL A 703 -25.86 -9.89 -0.30
C VAL A 703 -26.70 -9.47 0.92
N GLY A 704 -26.92 -8.16 1.11
CA GLY A 704 -27.53 -7.62 2.31
C GLY A 704 -26.55 -7.62 3.48
N TYR A 705 -26.45 -6.48 4.17
CA TYR A 705 -25.47 -6.16 5.22
C TYR A 705 -25.07 -7.29 6.18
#